data_AF-A0A7Y2YN46-F1
#
_entry.id   AF-A0A7Y2YN46-F1
#
_cell.length_a   1.000
_cell.length_b   1.000
_cell.length_c   1.000
_cell.angle_alpha   90.00
_cell.angle_beta   90.00
_cell.angle_gamma   90.00
#
_symmetry.space_group_name_H-M   'P 1'
#
loop_
_entity.id
_entity.type
_entity.pdbx_description
1 polymer ?
#
loop_
_entity_poly.entity_id
_entity_poly.type
_entity_poly.pdbx_seq_one_letter_code
_entity_poly.pdbx_strand_id
1 'polypeptide(L)'
;PDYLNSIEQSFNSLALNFGSDETFVNTIGTHYSNIERVDFVFQTPLTTATPANSGFAVFERNGNDNFQIAAVTGLDGSNNPLSFGPLVQVTQDKLNDNLKAVSYSIMVKEDVGLNFRPSSADNTQQVQGAYVSFQDLGIGANQLVYGYVIMANDVTAPLLDWTDAARYPTNTTNASGMDLMPGGAAFSSDGNLSLFDACDAAISGNVDGDGDNVSDICDADSDNDGILNSFEGICVSDINSDILGTIGAYGSAVPASMTYPVGNTDITYTLTGVSPNFDVESYNAGLQGDAIRINASGSGSGTLEMAFNSPVYNVRFKLTDFDAQEDYTINVYDQNNVLVNLTSSPALVSVGSYIAQSGNNFVETTNAGDSDGNDPAGDATGGVIFDFDILVSRIELIFSHNQASSIRFTEVDFCEVADTDGDTVPDFLDLDSDNDGIYDVNEAGNSALDTNGDGVINSSDGGYADTDSNGADDTAEATTPIDTLTDGSYDLQNTDSDGDLCPDANEAYNDITAAGSDGGQFGDPDPASVNLANGLVTETGVDYSLGTNAAVADSGTNICDCTISALTISNVSACNDNGTPSDTTDDFFTADFEVTFAATPPSGNLELSSDVDGVLDTVDASTISSPYTFVAVQFPADGATRDMTAEFTADTSCTITEIGLVTAPFECSDDACDDVIPPGNPSAAISSADVTLNITGTGGTGPAILNSIAIAGEPNPFAEYYNPTEVNYQFANPDANSQFILDQDVVGANVTQGPAIFDPALLDAFADRDLMHWLSMDATIRDTDFNEIYYDAPIASAPNRYVVVTERQGNNDLQIEAIDATGTPIGTPAIADVTAYFDSGIDDSSFRDINLAIFPLTALVPGGTDIYGIRITQIGAPAFPGAGDGGDHKAFIIYDSTFFTPPPTIESTTFVTQPTCPTGQGSITVDATDNGGGVIEYSLDGTNWQVSNVFNNLDPGSYNVSVRYQSATNCQATSRNEFVVNFVECPALVVTKSILNRETAEGETIDYIITVEN
;
A
#
# COMPACT_ATOMS: atom_id res chain seq x y z
N PRO A 1 2.82 24.78 -52.85
CA PRO A 1 3.09 26.08 -53.49
C PRO A 1 3.51 27.08 -52.40
N ASP A 2 4.53 27.92 -52.62
CA ASP A 2 4.94 28.90 -51.61
C ASP A 2 3.78 29.87 -51.29
N TYR A 3 3.53 30.16 -50.02
CA TYR A 3 2.56 31.15 -49.59
C TYR A 3 3.04 32.55 -50.03
N LEU A 4 2.31 33.19 -50.96
CA LEU A 4 2.61 34.54 -51.40
C LEU A 4 1.71 35.53 -50.67
N ASN A 5 2.31 36.42 -49.89
CA ASN A 5 1.62 37.33 -48.97
C ASN A 5 0.86 38.49 -49.65
N SER A 6 0.82 38.55 -50.97
CA SER A 6 0.05 39.55 -51.71
C SER A 6 -0.23 39.11 -53.15
N ILE A 7 -1.38 39.54 -53.66
CA ILE A 7 -1.77 39.33 -55.06
C ILE A 7 -0.74 39.97 -56.02
N GLU A 8 -0.13 41.09 -55.63
CA GLU A 8 0.95 41.75 -56.36
C GLU A 8 2.23 40.91 -56.45
N GLN A 9 2.61 40.17 -55.40
CA GLN A 9 3.75 39.26 -55.45
C GLN A 9 3.47 38.08 -56.39
N SER A 10 2.26 37.52 -56.34
CA SER A 10 1.82 36.48 -57.28
C SER A 10 1.92 36.95 -58.74
N PHE A 11 1.42 38.15 -59.04
CA PHE A 11 1.49 38.75 -60.38
C PHE A 11 2.90 39.13 -60.88
N ASN A 12 3.88 39.17 -59.97
CA ASN A 12 5.28 39.49 -60.29
C ASN A 12 6.20 38.27 -60.21
N SER A 13 5.69 37.12 -59.78
CA SER A 13 6.43 35.85 -59.76
C SER A 13 6.65 35.31 -61.18
N LEU A 14 7.65 34.44 -61.35
CA LEU A 14 7.87 33.74 -62.62
C LEU A 14 6.78 32.70 -62.93
N ALA A 15 5.87 32.43 -61.99
CA ALA A 15 4.83 31.41 -62.12
C ALA A 15 3.87 31.74 -63.28
N LEU A 16 3.36 32.98 -63.38
CA LEU A 16 2.38 33.38 -64.41
C LEU A 16 2.95 33.53 -65.84
N ASN A 17 4.24 33.26 -66.04
CA ASN A 17 4.88 33.37 -67.35
C ASN A 17 4.87 32.05 -68.15
N PHE A 18 4.25 31.00 -67.62
CA PHE A 18 4.11 29.67 -68.25
C PHE A 18 2.63 29.31 -68.42
N GLY A 19 2.28 28.45 -69.36
CA GLY A 19 0.90 27.99 -69.51
C GLY A 19 0.72 27.06 -70.70
N SER A 20 -0.50 26.56 -70.88
CA SER A 20 -0.91 25.81 -72.08
C SER A 20 -1.62 26.72 -73.07
N ASP A 21 -1.72 26.25 -74.31
CA ASP A 21 -2.44 26.88 -75.42
C ASP A 21 -3.55 25.92 -75.83
N GLU A 22 -4.77 26.44 -76.00
CA GLU A 22 -5.89 25.65 -76.54
C GLU A 22 -6.18 24.36 -75.72
N THR A 23 -6.19 24.47 -74.38
CA THR A 23 -6.16 23.34 -73.43
C THR A 23 -7.26 22.31 -73.67
N PHE A 24 -8.48 22.74 -73.99
CA PHE A 24 -9.65 21.87 -74.15
C PHE A 24 -10.02 21.56 -75.62
N VAL A 25 -9.10 21.75 -76.58
CA VAL A 25 -9.38 21.48 -78.01
C VAL A 25 -9.15 20.01 -78.37
N ASN A 26 -10.21 19.35 -78.86
CA ASN A 26 -10.22 17.91 -79.15
C ASN A 26 -10.32 17.54 -80.64
N THR A 27 -10.58 18.48 -81.56
CA THR A 27 -11.01 18.10 -82.92
C THR A 27 -10.22 18.70 -84.10
N ILE A 28 -9.91 20.01 -84.23
CA ILE A 28 -9.05 20.57 -85.32
C ILE A 28 -8.31 21.89 -84.93
N GLY A 29 -6.95 21.99 -85.01
CA GLY A 29 -6.10 23.16 -84.63
C GLY A 29 -4.58 22.95 -84.91
N THR A 30 -3.67 23.86 -84.53
CA THR A 30 -2.19 23.60 -84.53
C THR A 30 -1.68 23.04 -83.20
N HIS A 31 -2.50 23.13 -82.15
CA HIS A 31 -2.25 22.62 -80.81
C HIS A 31 -3.47 21.77 -80.41
N TYR A 32 -3.27 20.47 -80.21
CA TYR A 32 -4.31 19.50 -79.84
C TYR A 32 -3.91 18.86 -78.53
N SER A 33 -4.71 19.07 -77.49
CA SER A 33 -4.37 18.62 -76.14
C SER A 33 -5.15 17.35 -75.74
N ASN A 34 -6.37 17.17 -76.27
CA ASN A 34 -7.28 16.08 -75.86
C ASN A 34 -7.37 15.96 -74.33
N ILE A 35 -7.55 17.12 -73.69
CA ILE A 35 -7.75 17.26 -72.25
C ILE A 35 -9.19 17.75 -72.09
N GLU A 36 -9.94 17.09 -71.23
CA GLU A 36 -11.34 17.41 -70.97
C GLU A 36 -11.58 18.01 -69.58
N ARG A 37 -10.62 17.80 -68.67
CA ARG A 37 -10.61 18.30 -67.30
C ARG A 37 -9.18 18.59 -66.86
N VAL A 38 -9.00 19.67 -66.10
CA VAL A 38 -7.76 19.94 -65.37
C VAL A 38 -8.08 20.05 -63.89
N ASP A 39 -7.44 19.22 -63.08
CA ASP A 39 -7.62 19.16 -61.63
C ASP A 39 -6.48 19.90 -60.95
N PHE A 40 -6.82 20.87 -60.11
CA PHE A 40 -5.88 21.56 -59.23
C PHE A 40 -6.16 21.10 -57.80
N VAL A 41 -5.34 20.17 -57.31
CA VAL A 41 -5.48 19.57 -55.97
C VAL A 41 -4.39 20.13 -55.05
N PHE A 42 -4.79 20.55 -53.85
CA PHE A 42 -3.88 20.95 -52.79
C PHE A 42 -3.51 19.75 -51.91
N GLN A 43 -2.27 19.72 -51.43
CA GLN A 43 -1.81 18.68 -50.50
C GLN A 43 -2.45 18.86 -49.12
N THR A 44 -2.61 20.12 -48.70
CA THR A 44 -3.31 20.50 -47.47
C THR A 44 -4.56 21.27 -47.88
N PRO A 45 -5.76 20.91 -47.40
CA PRO A 45 -6.98 21.63 -47.74
C PRO A 45 -6.96 23.05 -47.19
N LEU A 46 -7.77 23.92 -47.79
CA LEU A 46 -7.97 25.28 -47.34
C LEU A 46 -9.27 25.40 -46.56
N THR A 47 -9.32 26.32 -45.60
CA THR A 47 -10.53 26.65 -44.85
C THR A 47 -10.67 28.17 -44.66
N THR A 48 -11.91 28.63 -44.44
CA THR A 48 -12.20 30.06 -44.24
C THR A 48 -13.54 30.29 -43.55
N ALA A 49 -13.56 31.19 -42.57
CA ALA A 49 -14.79 31.65 -41.94
C ALA A 49 -15.62 32.59 -42.85
N THR A 50 -15.03 33.14 -43.91
CA THR A 50 -15.65 34.15 -44.79
C THR A 50 -15.65 33.70 -46.26
N PRO A 51 -16.43 32.66 -46.62
CA PRO A 51 -16.42 32.08 -47.98
C PRO A 51 -16.86 33.06 -49.09
N ALA A 52 -17.52 34.18 -48.75
CA ALA A 52 -17.84 35.24 -49.71
C ALA A 52 -16.61 36.10 -50.11
N ASN A 53 -15.60 36.17 -49.23
CA ASN A 53 -14.39 36.99 -49.38
C ASN A 53 -13.17 36.19 -49.82
N SER A 54 -13.30 34.86 -49.86
CA SER A 54 -12.28 33.87 -50.20
C SER A 54 -12.69 33.08 -51.44
N GLY A 55 -11.73 32.66 -52.28
CA GLY A 55 -12.05 32.15 -53.62
C GLY A 55 -10.86 31.77 -54.47
N PHE A 56 -11.12 31.25 -55.66
CA PHE A 56 -10.10 30.92 -56.66
C PHE A 56 -10.01 32.01 -57.72
N ALA A 57 -8.79 32.35 -58.13
CA ALA A 57 -8.57 33.12 -59.35
C ALA A 57 -8.06 32.21 -60.46
N VAL A 58 -8.78 32.22 -61.58
CA VAL A 58 -8.41 31.49 -62.80
C VAL A 58 -8.05 32.51 -63.86
N PHE A 59 -6.91 32.30 -64.52
CA PHE A 59 -6.36 33.20 -65.52
C PHE A 59 -6.28 32.53 -66.88
N GLU A 60 -6.61 33.31 -67.91
CA GLU A 60 -6.56 32.91 -69.30
C GLU A 60 -5.83 34.02 -70.10
N ARG A 61 -5.15 33.62 -71.18
CA ARG A 61 -4.49 34.57 -72.08
C ARG A 61 -5.47 35.11 -73.12
N ASN A 62 -5.54 36.44 -73.24
CA ASN A 62 -6.35 37.23 -74.19
C ASN A 62 -7.84 37.38 -73.89
N GLY A 63 -8.38 36.62 -72.96
CA GLY A 63 -9.71 36.80 -72.39
C GLY A 63 -10.87 36.30 -73.23
N ASN A 64 -10.70 35.25 -74.02
CA ASN A 64 -11.66 34.94 -75.09
C ASN A 64 -12.45 33.65 -74.88
N ASP A 65 -12.03 32.79 -73.95
CA ASP A 65 -12.66 31.49 -73.76
C ASP A 65 -13.56 31.42 -72.51
N ASN A 66 -14.77 30.89 -72.69
CA ASN A 66 -15.65 30.52 -71.58
C ASN A 66 -15.18 29.19 -70.97
N PHE A 67 -15.46 28.99 -69.69
CA PHE A 67 -15.17 27.74 -69.00
C PHE A 67 -16.11 27.46 -67.83
N GLN A 68 -15.99 26.26 -67.27
CA GLN A 68 -16.66 25.88 -66.04
C GLN A 68 -15.66 25.54 -64.95
N ILE A 69 -16.05 25.83 -63.71
CA ILE A 69 -15.26 25.57 -62.50
C ILE A 69 -16.12 24.95 -61.42
N ALA A 70 -15.57 24.04 -60.64
CA ALA A 70 -16.16 23.54 -59.39
C ALA A 70 -15.07 23.40 -58.32
N ALA A 71 -15.41 23.59 -57.05
CA ALA A 71 -14.50 23.31 -55.94
C ALA A 71 -14.39 21.79 -55.71
N VAL A 72 -13.20 21.31 -55.34
CA VAL A 72 -12.99 19.93 -54.88
C VAL A 72 -13.23 19.92 -53.37
N THR A 73 -14.19 19.11 -52.93
CA THR A 73 -14.63 19.05 -51.53
C THR A 73 -14.20 17.76 -50.82
N GLY A 74 -13.50 16.87 -51.53
CA GLY A 74 -12.96 15.64 -50.96
C GLY A 74 -12.07 14.90 -51.97
N LEU A 75 -11.14 14.11 -51.45
CA LEU A 75 -10.20 13.28 -52.21
C LEU A 75 -10.37 11.80 -51.85
N ASP A 76 -9.98 10.90 -52.76
CA ASP A 76 -9.81 9.48 -52.45
C ASP A 76 -8.45 9.20 -51.78
N GLY A 77 -8.25 7.99 -51.26
CA GLY A 77 -6.97 7.57 -50.64
C GLY A 77 -5.75 7.54 -51.58
N SER A 78 -5.91 7.93 -52.85
CA SER A 78 -4.84 8.12 -53.84
C SER A 78 -4.71 9.59 -54.28
N ASN A 79 -5.31 10.53 -53.54
CA ASN A 79 -5.34 11.98 -53.79
C ASN A 79 -6.06 12.40 -55.08
N ASN A 80 -6.96 11.59 -55.63
CA ASN A 80 -7.81 12.01 -56.75
C ASN A 80 -9.08 12.69 -56.23
N PRO A 81 -9.60 13.72 -56.92
CA PRO A 81 -10.89 14.34 -56.58
C PRO A 81 -12.04 13.32 -56.52
N LEU A 82 -12.65 13.21 -55.35
CA LEU A 82 -13.76 12.29 -55.05
C LEU A 82 -15.12 13.00 -55.04
N SER A 83 -15.17 14.22 -54.49
CA SER A 83 -16.39 15.01 -54.38
C SER A 83 -16.17 16.47 -54.81
N PHE A 84 -17.25 17.10 -55.29
CA PHE A 84 -17.19 18.45 -55.85
C PHE A 84 -18.37 19.31 -55.40
N GLY A 85 -18.13 20.62 -55.28
CA GLY A 85 -19.17 21.64 -55.20
C GLY A 85 -19.95 21.80 -56.53
N PRO A 86 -21.01 22.63 -56.54
CA PRO A 86 -21.74 22.95 -57.76
C PRO A 86 -20.86 23.49 -58.89
N LEU A 87 -21.24 23.12 -60.13
CA LEU A 87 -20.60 23.59 -61.35
C LEU A 87 -20.99 25.04 -61.65
N VAL A 88 -19.99 25.93 -61.71
CA VAL A 88 -20.16 27.36 -61.97
C VAL A 88 -19.62 27.71 -63.35
N GLN A 89 -20.46 28.35 -64.17
CA GLN A 89 -20.07 28.83 -65.49
C GLN A 89 -19.43 30.23 -65.41
N VAL A 90 -18.21 30.33 -65.95
CA VAL A 90 -17.48 31.59 -66.14
C VAL A 90 -17.55 31.97 -67.62
N THR A 91 -18.25 33.06 -67.90
CA THR A 91 -18.44 33.63 -69.22
C THR A 91 -17.47 34.77 -69.47
N GLN A 92 -17.19 35.08 -70.73
CA GLN A 92 -16.22 36.09 -71.16
C GLN A 92 -16.44 37.48 -70.50
N ASP A 93 -17.69 37.87 -70.24
CA ASP A 93 -18.03 39.14 -69.56
C ASP A 93 -17.60 39.20 -68.09
N LYS A 94 -17.26 38.04 -67.49
CA LYS A 94 -16.72 37.92 -66.14
C LYS A 94 -15.19 37.94 -66.10
N LEU A 95 -14.52 37.93 -67.26
CA LEU A 95 -13.07 38.06 -67.35
C LEU A 95 -12.69 39.55 -67.36
N ASN A 96 -11.83 39.97 -66.43
CA ASN A 96 -11.45 41.38 -66.30
C ASN A 96 -10.33 41.77 -67.30
N ASP A 97 -10.58 42.79 -68.14
CA ASP A 97 -9.77 43.18 -69.31
C ASP A 97 -8.52 44.05 -69.02
N ASN A 98 -8.05 44.18 -67.76
CA ASN A 98 -6.98 45.15 -67.44
C ASN A 98 -5.94 44.68 -66.41
N LEU A 99 -5.65 43.38 -66.29
CA LEU A 99 -4.70 42.89 -65.27
C LEU A 99 -3.24 43.22 -65.63
N LYS A 100 -2.64 42.58 -66.65
CA LYS A 100 -1.23 42.81 -67.03
C LYS A 100 -0.90 42.22 -68.41
N ALA A 101 -0.02 42.88 -69.16
CA ALA A 101 0.58 42.34 -70.38
C ALA A 101 1.90 41.63 -70.04
N VAL A 102 2.04 40.36 -70.43
CA VAL A 102 3.15 39.49 -69.99
C VAL A 102 3.78 38.77 -71.19
N SER A 103 5.11 38.61 -71.18
CA SER A 103 5.84 37.75 -72.10
C SER A 103 5.79 36.31 -71.58
N TYR A 104 5.31 35.37 -72.39
CA TYR A 104 4.98 34.03 -71.93
C TYR A 104 5.74 32.94 -72.69
N SER A 105 5.85 31.76 -72.09
CA SER A 105 6.34 30.55 -72.74
C SER A 105 5.22 29.51 -72.78
N ILE A 106 4.89 29.01 -73.97
CA ILE A 106 3.86 27.97 -74.13
C ILE A 106 4.48 26.61 -73.86
N MET A 107 3.90 25.86 -72.94
CA MET A 107 4.28 24.48 -72.66
C MET A 107 3.71 23.57 -73.76
N VAL A 108 4.60 22.98 -74.57
CA VAL A 108 4.22 22.04 -75.62
C VAL A 108 4.79 20.65 -75.32
N LYS A 109 4.04 19.61 -75.68
CA LYS A 109 4.50 18.22 -75.68
C LYS A 109 4.94 17.87 -77.10
N GLU A 110 6.24 17.72 -77.34
CA GLU A 110 6.72 17.14 -78.60
C GLU A 110 6.75 15.61 -78.50
N ASP A 111 6.18 14.94 -79.51
CA ASP A 111 6.06 13.48 -79.57
C ASP A 111 7.42 12.78 -79.53
N VAL A 112 7.82 12.34 -78.34
CA VAL A 112 8.57 11.10 -77.97
C VAL A 112 9.22 11.17 -76.58
N GLY A 113 9.06 12.26 -75.82
CA GLY A 113 9.52 12.35 -74.42
C GLY A 113 8.38 12.66 -73.44
N LEU A 114 8.48 12.17 -72.20
CA LEU A 114 7.54 12.47 -71.10
C LEU A 114 7.64 13.91 -70.56
N ASN A 115 8.49 14.77 -71.14
CA ASN A 115 8.78 16.09 -70.60
C ASN A 115 8.15 17.19 -71.47
N PHE A 116 7.21 17.95 -70.91
CA PHE A 116 6.78 19.23 -71.48
C PHE A 116 7.98 20.17 -71.57
N ARG A 117 8.10 20.91 -72.69
CA ARG A 117 9.13 21.93 -72.87
C ARG A 117 8.49 23.29 -73.17
N PRO A 118 9.03 24.38 -72.60
CA PRO A 118 8.62 25.71 -72.99
C PRO A 118 9.05 25.97 -74.44
N SER A 119 8.09 26.26 -75.31
CA SER A 119 8.36 26.83 -76.63
C SER A 119 8.56 28.34 -76.50
N SER A 120 9.62 28.85 -77.13
CA SER A 120 9.95 30.28 -77.09
C SER A 120 9.00 31.07 -77.98
N ALA A 121 7.89 31.53 -77.42
CA ALA A 121 7.04 32.53 -78.07
C ALA A 121 7.37 33.92 -77.49
N ASP A 122 8.20 34.69 -78.18
CA ASP A 122 8.44 36.12 -77.86
C ASP A 122 7.24 36.96 -78.33
N ASN A 123 6.06 36.77 -77.73
CA ASN A 123 4.90 37.62 -77.91
C ASN A 123 4.31 38.05 -76.57
N THR A 124 3.94 39.33 -76.47
CA THR A 124 3.29 39.90 -75.30
C THR A 124 1.77 39.84 -75.52
N GLN A 125 1.05 39.18 -74.62
CA GLN A 125 -0.40 39.07 -74.64
C GLN A 125 -1.00 39.57 -73.32
N GLN A 126 -2.27 39.98 -73.34
CA GLN A 126 -2.99 40.38 -72.14
C GLN A 126 -3.37 39.16 -71.32
N VAL A 127 -3.23 39.26 -70.00
CA VAL A 127 -3.79 38.28 -69.06
C VAL A 127 -5.13 38.81 -68.60
N GLN A 128 -6.18 37.99 -68.74
CA GLN A 128 -7.47 38.23 -68.11
C GLN A 128 -7.77 37.11 -67.13
N GLY A 129 -8.69 37.34 -66.20
CA GLY A 129 -9.04 36.32 -65.23
C GLY A 129 -10.37 36.59 -64.55
N ALA A 130 -10.90 35.54 -63.93
CA ALA A 130 -12.10 35.59 -63.10
C ALA A 130 -11.73 35.17 -61.68
N TYR A 131 -12.31 35.87 -60.70
CA TYR A 131 -12.34 35.45 -59.32
C TYR A 131 -13.69 34.83 -59.02
N VAL A 132 -13.70 33.60 -58.51
CA VAL A 132 -14.92 32.87 -58.14
C VAL A 132 -14.86 32.60 -56.65
N SER A 133 -15.82 33.15 -55.90
CA SER A 133 -15.86 33.00 -54.45
C SER A 133 -16.20 31.56 -54.05
N PHE A 134 -15.72 31.15 -52.88
CA PHE A 134 -16.09 29.86 -52.28
C PHE A 134 -17.60 29.76 -52.07
N GLN A 135 -18.26 30.86 -51.68
CA GLN A 135 -19.72 30.91 -51.59
C GLN A 135 -20.41 30.60 -52.93
N ASP A 136 -19.93 31.15 -54.05
CA ASP A 136 -20.49 30.87 -55.38
C ASP A 136 -20.25 29.42 -55.82
N LEU A 137 -19.16 28.81 -55.32
CA LEU A 137 -18.82 27.39 -55.49
C LEU A 137 -19.54 26.48 -54.49
N GLY A 138 -20.50 27.00 -53.72
CA GLY A 138 -21.30 26.22 -52.77
C GLY A 138 -20.59 25.81 -51.49
N ILE A 139 -19.45 26.43 -51.17
CA ILE A 139 -18.67 26.15 -49.96
C ILE A 139 -19.19 26.97 -48.78
N GLY A 140 -19.49 26.28 -47.67
CA GLY A 140 -19.90 26.88 -46.39
C GLY A 140 -18.74 27.49 -45.61
N ALA A 141 -19.06 28.19 -44.52
CA ALA A 141 -18.02 28.68 -43.60
C ALA A 141 -17.31 27.49 -42.94
N ASN A 142 -15.98 27.53 -42.88
CA ASN A 142 -15.09 26.49 -42.34
C ASN A 142 -15.17 25.12 -43.04
N GLN A 143 -15.82 25.04 -44.20
CA GLN A 143 -15.81 23.83 -45.01
C GLN A 143 -14.45 23.70 -45.73
N LEU A 144 -13.85 22.51 -45.67
CA LEU A 144 -12.58 22.22 -46.33
C LEU A 144 -12.70 22.28 -47.85
N VAL A 145 -11.68 22.85 -48.48
CA VAL A 145 -11.55 22.95 -49.93
C VAL A 145 -10.19 22.38 -50.35
N TYR A 146 -10.24 21.23 -51.01
CA TYR A 146 -9.05 20.48 -51.44
C TYR A 146 -8.51 20.94 -52.79
N GLY A 147 -9.15 21.91 -53.43
CA GLY A 147 -8.78 22.35 -54.75
C GLY A 147 -9.95 22.84 -55.59
N TYR A 148 -9.75 22.87 -56.90
CA TYR A 148 -10.80 23.13 -57.87
C TYR A 148 -10.51 22.43 -59.20
N VAL A 149 -11.56 22.23 -59.98
CA VAL A 149 -11.47 21.66 -61.33
C VAL A 149 -11.90 22.67 -62.37
N ILE A 150 -11.22 22.69 -63.51
CA ILE A 150 -11.60 23.49 -64.68
C ILE A 150 -11.96 22.56 -65.84
N MET A 151 -13.04 22.89 -66.53
CA MET A 151 -13.54 22.13 -67.69
C MET A 151 -13.94 23.05 -68.84
N ALA A 152 -14.08 22.45 -70.02
CA ALA A 152 -14.64 23.10 -71.19
C ALA A 152 -16.08 23.58 -70.95
N ASN A 153 -16.45 24.70 -71.57
CA ASN A 153 -17.77 25.31 -71.39
C ASN A 153 -18.96 24.45 -71.86
N ASP A 154 -18.74 23.47 -72.73
CA ASP A 154 -19.79 22.58 -73.25
C ASP A 154 -20.03 21.33 -72.38
N VAL A 155 -19.33 21.22 -71.24
CA VAL A 155 -19.57 20.17 -70.25
C VAL A 155 -20.92 20.39 -69.56
N THR A 156 -21.73 19.32 -69.50
CA THR A 156 -23.09 19.35 -68.94
C THR A 156 -23.45 18.10 -68.10
N ALA A 157 -22.50 17.18 -67.88
CA ALA A 157 -22.69 15.95 -67.11
C ALA A 157 -22.42 16.15 -65.59
N PRO A 158 -23.05 15.37 -64.67
CA PRO A 158 -22.78 15.43 -63.23
C PRO A 158 -21.33 15.05 -62.91
N LEU A 159 -20.63 15.81 -62.06
CA LEU A 159 -19.19 15.67 -61.79
C LEU A 159 -18.79 14.37 -61.06
N LEU A 160 -19.67 13.82 -60.21
CA LEU A 160 -19.43 12.60 -59.43
C LEU A 160 -19.27 11.35 -60.33
N ASP A 161 -19.78 11.41 -61.55
CA ASP A 161 -19.83 10.32 -62.52
C ASP A 161 -18.54 10.14 -63.34
N TRP A 162 -17.51 10.92 -63.03
CA TRP A 162 -16.36 11.10 -63.93
C TRP A 162 -15.25 10.08 -63.69
N THR A 163 -15.42 9.22 -62.69
CA THR A 163 -14.70 7.95 -62.53
C THR A 163 -15.25 6.86 -63.47
N ASP A 164 -16.48 7.02 -63.99
CA ASP A 164 -17.10 6.12 -64.97
C ASP A 164 -16.76 6.54 -66.41
N ALA A 165 -15.93 5.71 -67.07
CA ALA A 165 -15.52 5.90 -68.46
C ALA A 165 -16.69 5.93 -69.47
N ALA A 166 -17.90 5.50 -69.09
CA ALA A 166 -19.10 5.56 -69.92
C ALA A 166 -19.82 6.92 -69.86
N ARG A 167 -19.59 7.73 -68.83
CA ARG A 167 -20.25 9.03 -68.61
C ARG A 167 -19.25 10.21 -68.73
N TYR A 168 -17.96 9.89 -68.78
CA TYR A 168 -16.88 10.81 -69.15
C TYR A 168 -17.12 11.49 -70.51
N PRO A 169 -17.12 12.84 -70.60
CA PRO A 169 -17.21 13.54 -71.88
C PRO A 169 -15.96 13.23 -72.70
N THR A 170 -16.06 12.40 -73.74
CA THR A 170 -14.91 12.00 -74.58
C THR A 170 -14.68 12.94 -75.78
N ASN A 171 -15.52 13.97 -75.94
CA ASN A 171 -15.39 14.96 -77.00
C ASN A 171 -15.94 16.34 -76.62
N THR A 172 -15.05 17.28 -76.33
CA THR A 172 -15.40 18.70 -76.37
C THR A 172 -15.57 19.12 -77.83
N THR A 173 -16.67 19.78 -78.16
CA THR A 173 -17.01 20.22 -79.52
C THR A 173 -16.65 21.68 -79.80
N ASN A 174 -16.00 22.33 -78.83
CA ASN A 174 -15.62 23.72 -78.93
C ASN A 174 -14.41 23.92 -79.88
N ALA A 175 -14.49 24.95 -80.73
CA ALA A 175 -13.49 25.23 -81.76
C ALA A 175 -12.35 26.17 -81.28
N SER A 176 -12.47 26.68 -80.05
CA SER A 176 -11.51 27.53 -79.33
C SER A 176 -11.43 26.97 -77.91
N GLY A 177 -10.23 26.75 -77.39
CA GLY A 177 -9.97 26.19 -76.07
C GLY A 177 -9.14 27.14 -75.23
N MET A 178 -9.34 27.04 -73.91
CA MET A 178 -8.73 27.94 -72.95
C MET A 178 -7.20 27.99 -73.06
N ASP A 179 -6.67 29.21 -73.21
CA ASP A 179 -5.26 29.55 -73.00
C ASP A 179 -4.92 29.59 -71.51
N LEU A 180 -4.99 28.43 -70.85
CA LEU A 180 -4.86 28.30 -69.41
C LEU A 180 -3.46 28.74 -68.95
N MET A 181 -3.45 29.78 -68.13
CA MET A 181 -2.28 30.15 -67.33
C MET A 181 -2.22 29.27 -66.08
N PRO A 182 -1.06 29.15 -65.41
CA PRO A 182 -0.92 28.24 -64.29
C PRO A 182 -1.85 28.73 -63.17
N GLY A 183 -2.85 27.91 -62.89
CA GLY A 183 -3.77 28.07 -61.78
C GLY A 183 -3.28 27.33 -60.55
N GLY A 184 -3.73 27.77 -59.37
CA GLY A 184 -3.40 27.11 -58.10
C GLY A 184 -3.34 28.05 -56.90
N ALA A 185 -3.65 29.34 -57.09
CA ALA A 185 -3.73 30.29 -56.00
C ALA A 185 -5.20 30.48 -55.58
N ALA A 186 -5.47 30.20 -54.31
CA ALA A 186 -6.64 30.70 -53.63
C ALA A 186 -6.31 32.06 -53.01
N PHE A 187 -7.30 32.94 -52.96
CA PHE A 187 -7.13 34.30 -52.47
C PHE A 187 -8.21 34.60 -51.45
N SER A 188 -7.84 35.39 -50.45
CA SER A 188 -8.80 36.06 -49.58
C SER A 188 -8.55 37.56 -49.60
N SER A 189 -9.64 38.32 -49.62
CA SER A 189 -9.60 39.78 -49.55
C SER A 189 -9.55 40.32 -48.12
N ASP A 190 -9.79 39.48 -47.12
CA ASP A 190 -9.84 39.85 -45.69
C ASP A 190 -8.79 39.13 -44.82
N GLY A 191 -7.99 38.23 -45.41
CA GLY A 191 -6.95 37.48 -44.72
C GLY A 191 -7.42 36.22 -43.98
N ASN A 192 -8.72 35.90 -44.01
CA ASN A 192 -9.28 34.73 -43.30
C ASN A 192 -9.22 33.42 -44.09
N LEU A 193 -8.23 33.25 -44.98
CA LEU A 193 -8.01 32.01 -45.70
C LEU A 193 -6.75 31.35 -45.14
N SER A 194 -6.93 30.21 -44.47
CA SER A 194 -5.85 29.44 -43.86
C SER A 194 -5.72 28.08 -44.56
N LEU A 195 -4.52 27.50 -44.46
CA LEU A 195 -4.37 26.06 -44.58
C LEU A 195 -5.07 25.44 -43.37
N PHE A 196 -5.85 24.39 -43.59
CA PHE A 196 -6.37 23.61 -42.47
C PHE A 196 -5.23 22.76 -41.93
N ASP A 197 -4.90 23.00 -40.67
CA ASP A 197 -3.99 22.19 -39.90
C ASP A 197 -4.84 21.45 -38.86
N ALA A 198 -4.79 20.13 -38.87
CA ALA A 198 -5.51 19.33 -37.89
C ALA A 198 -4.85 19.43 -36.51
N CYS A 199 -3.54 19.70 -36.48
CA CYS A 199 -2.74 19.79 -35.27
C CYS A 199 -2.85 21.15 -34.59
N ASP A 200 -3.23 22.22 -35.31
CA ASP A 200 -3.55 23.50 -34.67
C ASP A 200 -4.96 23.42 -34.05
N ALA A 201 -5.03 23.26 -32.73
CA ALA A 201 -6.29 23.09 -32.01
C ALA A 201 -7.23 24.29 -32.16
N ALA A 202 -6.69 25.51 -32.18
CA ALA A 202 -7.47 26.73 -32.30
C ALA A 202 -8.10 26.90 -33.70
N ILE A 203 -7.41 26.47 -34.75
CA ILE A 203 -7.90 26.50 -36.14
C ILE A 203 -8.84 25.33 -36.42
N SER A 204 -8.49 24.13 -35.96
CA SER A 204 -9.26 22.91 -36.21
C SER A 204 -10.53 22.83 -35.35
N GLY A 205 -10.47 23.35 -34.12
CA GLY A 205 -11.47 23.13 -33.08
C GLY A 205 -11.45 21.71 -32.51
N ASN A 206 -10.35 20.98 -32.73
CA ASN A 206 -10.08 19.70 -32.07
C ASN A 206 -9.81 19.93 -30.57
N VAL A 207 -9.86 18.85 -29.80
CA VAL A 207 -9.52 18.86 -28.38
C VAL A 207 -8.01 19.08 -28.24
N ASP A 208 -7.65 19.79 -27.17
CA ASP A 208 -6.31 20.26 -26.78
C ASP A 208 -6.35 20.20 -25.25
N GLY A 209 -5.92 19.06 -24.72
CA GLY A 209 -6.14 18.63 -23.34
C GLY A 209 -5.34 19.44 -22.32
N ASP A 210 -4.10 19.72 -22.66
CA ASP A 210 -3.05 20.41 -21.91
C ASP A 210 -2.97 21.92 -22.21
N GLY A 211 -3.47 22.36 -23.36
CA GLY A 211 -3.65 23.78 -23.70
C GLY A 211 -2.44 24.42 -24.38
N ASP A 212 -1.54 23.65 -24.98
CA ASP A 212 -0.35 24.13 -25.67
C ASP A 212 -0.66 24.64 -27.11
N ASN A 213 -1.89 24.43 -27.58
CA ASN A 213 -2.43 24.70 -28.93
C ASN A 213 -2.09 23.67 -30.01
N VAL A 214 -1.47 22.56 -29.64
CA VAL A 214 -1.41 21.33 -30.41
C VAL A 214 -2.63 20.48 -30.02
N SER A 215 -3.32 19.91 -31.00
CA SER A 215 -4.47 19.06 -30.69
C SER A 215 -4.00 17.67 -30.27
N ASP A 216 -4.71 17.02 -29.35
CA ASP A 216 -4.43 15.64 -28.85
C ASP A 216 -4.17 14.61 -29.97
N ILE A 217 -4.75 14.83 -31.16
CA ILE A 217 -4.61 13.94 -32.33
C ILE A 217 -3.20 13.97 -32.93
N CYS A 218 -2.46 15.05 -32.71
CA CYS A 218 -1.11 15.27 -33.22
C CYS A 218 -0.07 15.41 -32.12
N ASP A 219 -0.51 15.46 -30.88
CA ASP A 219 0.32 15.69 -29.73
C ASP A 219 1.12 14.42 -29.39
N ALA A 220 2.43 14.57 -29.28
CA ALA A 220 3.36 13.50 -28.99
C ALA A 220 3.58 13.30 -27.49
N ASP A 221 3.17 14.24 -26.65
CA ASP A 221 3.42 14.34 -25.20
C ASP A 221 2.25 15.13 -24.57
N SER A 222 1.18 14.41 -24.20
CA SER A 222 -0.15 15.02 -24.01
C SER A 222 -0.38 15.74 -22.68
N ASP A 223 0.56 15.67 -21.75
CA ASP A 223 0.59 16.47 -20.53
C ASP A 223 1.85 17.36 -20.44
N ASN A 224 2.75 17.26 -21.42
CA ASN A 224 4.04 17.94 -21.51
C ASN A 224 4.96 17.64 -20.32
N ASP A 225 4.90 16.47 -19.71
CA ASP A 225 5.81 16.11 -18.64
C ASP A 225 7.24 15.79 -19.18
N GLY A 226 7.43 15.78 -20.50
CA GLY A 226 8.70 15.48 -21.16
C GLY A 226 8.92 14.01 -21.46
N ILE A 227 7.90 13.18 -21.27
CA ILE A 227 7.83 11.80 -21.67
C ILE A 227 6.90 11.72 -22.87
N LEU A 228 7.29 10.94 -23.86
CA LEU A 228 6.43 10.76 -25.02
C LEU A 228 5.34 9.76 -24.64
N ASN A 229 4.10 10.07 -25.00
CA ASN A 229 2.91 9.22 -25.06
C ASN A 229 3.18 7.73 -25.41
N SER A 230 4.19 7.46 -26.24
CA SER A 230 4.63 6.11 -26.62
C SER A 230 5.35 5.29 -25.53
N PHE A 231 5.80 5.93 -24.45
CA PHE A 231 6.46 5.33 -23.30
C PHE A 231 5.52 5.17 -22.09
N GLU A 232 4.39 5.87 -22.06
CA GLU A 232 3.37 5.85 -20.99
C GLU A 232 2.17 4.95 -21.33
N GLY A 233 2.44 3.86 -22.05
CA GLY A 233 1.45 2.78 -22.17
C GLY A 233 0.20 3.11 -23.01
N ILE A 234 0.30 3.90 -24.07
CA ILE A 234 -0.80 3.98 -25.05
C ILE A 234 -1.01 2.61 -25.73
N CYS A 235 -2.26 2.13 -25.71
CA CYS A 235 -2.66 0.85 -26.30
C CYS A 235 -1.91 -0.38 -25.74
N VAL A 236 -1.84 -0.53 -24.42
CA VAL A 236 -1.27 -1.74 -23.77
C VAL A 236 -1.94 -3.04 -24.22
N SER A 237 -3.20 -2.98 -24.67
CA SER A 237 -3.87 -4.08 -25.35
C SER A 237 -4.87 -3.60 -26.40
N ASP A 238 -4.81 -4.20 -27.61
CA ASP A 238 -5.80 -4.02 -28.67
C ASP A 238 -7.03 -4.89 -28.39
N ILE A 239 -8.21 -4.28 -28.37
CA ILE A 239 -9.49 -4.93 -28.12
C ILE A 239 -10.40 -4.77 -29.33
N ASN A 240 -10.50 -5.85 -30.10
CA ASN A 240 -11.60 -6.01 -31.04
C ASN A 240 -12.85 -6.42 -30.26
N SER A 241 -13.85 -5.54 -30.18
CA SER A 241 -15.06 -5.85 -29.43
C SER A 241 -15.77 -7.06 -30.07
N ASP A 242 -15.71 -8.21 -29.39
CA ASP A 242 -16.42 -9.41 -29.81
C ASP A 242 -17.93 -9.19 -29.59
N ILE A 243 -18.59 -8.53 -30.54
CA ILE A 243 -20.03 -8.23 -30.52
C ILE A 243 -20.87 -9.48 -30.23
N LEU A 244 -20.41 -10.68 -30.64
CA LEU A 244 -21.05 -11.96 -30.35
C LEU A 244 -20.85 -12.43 -28.91
N GLY A 245 -19.65 -12.25 -28.36
CA GLY A 245 -19.31 -12.51 -26.96
C GLY A 245 -20.04 -11.57 -26.00
N THR A 246 -20.29 -10.34 -26.44
CA THR A 246 -20.96 -9.28 -25.69
C THR A 246 -22.49 -9.43 -25.74
N ILE A 247 -23.16 -9.29 -26.89
CA ILE A 247 -24.64 -9.28 -26.97
C ILE A 247 -25.24 -10.70 -27.05
N GLY A 248 -24.45 -11.68 -27.51
CA GLY A 248 -24.87 -13.05 -27.71
C GLY A 248 -25.07 -13.45 -29.17
N ALA A 249 -25.48 -14.70 -29.39
CA ALA A 249 -25.61 -15.29 -30.73
C ALA A 249 -26.50 -14.47 -31.68
N TYR A 250 -26.19 -14.48 -32.98
CA TYR A 250 -26.92 -13.71 -34.00
C TYR A 250 -28.45 -13.77 -33.87
N GLY A 251 -29.07 -12.60 -33.94
CA GLY A 251 -30.50 -12.39 -33.69
C GLY A 251 -30.87 -12.22 -32.22
N SER A 252 -29.87 -12.09 -31.33
CA SER A 252 -30.12 -11.72 -29.94
C SER A 252 -30.40 -10.23 -29.86
N ALA A 253 -31.55 -9.86 -29.29
CA ALA A 253 -31.92 -8.46 -29.11
C ALA A 253 -30.99 -7.79 -28.09
N VAL A 254 -30.55 -6.57 -28.40
CA VAL A 254 -29.83 -5.72 -27.45
C VAL A 254 -30.78 -5.38 -26.30
N PRO A 255 -30.41 -5.70 -25.03
CA PRO A 255 -31.25 -5.38 -23.87
C PRO A 255 -31.47 -3.88 -23.71
N ALA A 256 -32.48 -3.49 -22.93
CA ALA A 256 -32.75 -2.07 -22.66
C ALA A 256 -31.57 -1.35 -21.99
N SER A 257 -30.86 -2.05 -21.10
CA SER A 257 -29.56 -1.64 -20.55
C SER A 257 -28.84 -2.89 -20.06
N MET A 258 -27.59 -3.11 -20.49
CA MET A 258 -26.76 -4.22 -20.02
C MET A 258 -25.27 -3.88 -20.16
N THR A 259 -24.51 -4.27 -19.13
CA THR A 259 -23.06 -4.08 -19.04
C THR A 259 -22.35 -5.41 -19.27
N TYR A 260 -21.24 -5.36 -19.99
CA TYR A 260 -20.43 -6.52 -20.32
C TYR A 260 -18.95 -6.21 -20.08
N PRO A 261 -18.20 -7.12 -19.45
CA PRO A 261 -16.76 -6.94 -19.26
C PRO A 261 -16.04 -7.19 -20.57
N VAL A 262 -15.15 -6.27 -20.95
CA VAL A 262 -14.33 -6.33 -22.16
C VAL A 262 -12.93 -5.82 -21.82
N GLY A 263 -11.99 -6.75 -21.61
CA GLY A 263 -10.68 -6.41 -21.08
C GLY A 263 -10.75 -5.99 -19.61
N ASN A 264 -10.09 -4.88 -19.29
CA ASN A 264 -10.09 -4.14 -18.03
C ASN A 264 -11.19 -3.05 -17.98
N THR A 265 -11.90 -2.79 -19.08
CA THR A 265 -13.07 -1.88 -19.10
C THR A 265 -14.40 -2.64 -19.21
N ASP A 266 -15.49 -1.95 -18.90
CA ASP A 266 -16.86 -2.44 -19.04
C ASP A 266 -17.59 -1.63 -20.11
N ILE A 267 -18.22 -2.30 -21.08
CA ILE A 267 -19.10 -1.66 -22.06
C ILE A 267 -20.55 -1.79 -21.62
N THR A 268 -21.23 -0.66 -21.49
CA THR A 268 -22.67 -0.61 -21.23
C THR A 268 -23.43 -0.17 -22.48
N TYR A 269 -24.32 -1.03 -22.97
CA TYR A 269 -25.25 -0.71 -24.06
C TYR A 269 -26.59 -0.29 -23.49
N THR A 270 -27.09 0.88 -23.90
CA THR A 270 -28.39 1.40 -23.46
C THR A 270 -29.27 1.76 -24.65
N LEU A 271 -30.52 1.28 -24.64
CA LEU A 271 -31.54 1.63 -25.63
C LEU A 271 -32.55 2.61 -25.04
N THR A 272 -32.60 3.83 -25.58
CA THR A 272 -33.50 4.89 -25.10
C THR A 272 -34.47 5.30 -26.18
N GLY A 273 -35.77 5.39 -25.84
CA GLY A 273 -36.79 5.95 -26.71
C GLY A 273 -37.07 5.16 -28.01
N VAL A 274 -36.63 3.91 -28.11
CA VAL A 274 -36.75 3.08 -29.32
C VAL A 274 -38.22 2.78 -29.64
N SER A 275 -38.63 3.13 -30.86
CA SER A 275 -39.99 2.91 -31.35
C SER A 275 -40.30 1.42 -31.57
N PRO A 276 -41.56 0.95 -31.41
CA PRO A 276 -41.91 -0.48 -31.51
C PRO A 276 -41.67 -1.16 -32.86
N ASN A 277 -41.35 -0.38 -33.90
CA ASN A 277 -41.10 -0.89 -35.25
C ASN A 277 -39.61 -1.17 -35.50
N PHE A 278 -38.76 -0.96 -34.49
CA PHE A 278 -37.31 -1.18 -34.53
C PHE A 278 -36.93 -2.43 -33.78
N ASP A 279 -36.06 -3.22 -34.40
CA ASP A 279 -35.34 -4.32 -33.79
C ASP A 279 -33.84 -3.95 -33.79
N VAL A 280 -33.21 -3.93 -32.61
CA VAL A 280 -31.76 -3.74 -32.45
C VAL A 280 -31.17 -5.05 -31.94
N GLU A 281 -30.31 -5.69 -32.72
CA GLU A 281 -29.86 -7.07 -32.44
C GLU A 281 -28.46 -7.36 -32.97
N SER A 282 -27.80 -8.38 -32.41
CA SER A 282 -26.55 -8.90 -32.97
C SER A 282 -26.78 -9.53 -34.34
N TYR A 283 -25.86 -9.32 -35.28
CA TYR A 283 -26.01 -9.67 -36.68
C TYR A 283 -24.68 -10.06 -37.32
N ASN A 284 -24.75 -10.89 -38.38
CA ASN A 284 -23.61 -11.25 -39.20
C ASN A 284 -23.67 -10.41 -40.49
N ALA A 285 -22.80 -9.42 -40.61
CA ALA A 285 -22.70 -8.52 -41.75
C ALA A 285 -21.79 -9.08 -42.87
N GLY A 286 -21.72 -10.41 -43.03
CA GLY A 286 -21.00 -11.03 -44.14
C GLY A 286 -19.48 -10.80 -44.07
N LEU A 287 -18.94 -10.10 -45.08
CA LEU A 287 -17.51 -9.79 -45.15
C LEU A 287 -17.08 -8.66 -44.21
N GLN A 288 -18.03 -7.89 -43.69
CA GLN A 288 -17.80 -6.85 -42.70
C GLN A 288 -17.67 -7.42 -41.27
N GLY A 289 -18.00 -8.70 -41.06
CA GLY A 289 -17.88 -9.37 -39.76
C GLY A 289 -19.12 -9.27 -38.88
N ASP A 290 -18.89 -9.25 -37.56
CA ASP A 290 -19.95 -9.18 -36.56
C ASP A 290 -20.41 -7.73 -36.37
N ALA A 291 -21.72 -7.53 -36.17
CA ALA A 291 -22.32 -6.21 -36.16
C ALA A 291 -23.54 -6.12 -35.24
N ILE A 292 -23.86 -4.90 -34.81
CA ILE A 292 -25.18 -4.55 -34.30
C ILE A 292 -26.02 -4.05 -35.47
N ARG A 293 -27.13 -4.73 -35.75
CA ARG A 293 -28.09 -4.31 -36.76
C ARG A 293 -29.22 -3.52 -36.11
N ILE A 294 -29.43 -2.31 -36.60
CA ILE A 294 -30.60 -1.49 -36.28
C ILE A 294 -31.56 -1.60 -37.47
N ASN A 295 -32.61 -2.40 -37.32
CA ASN A 295 -33.56 -2.72 -38.39
C ASN A 295 -34.92 -2.08 -38.13
N ALA A 296 -35.42 -1.33 -39.11
CA ALA A 296 -36.72 -0.64 -39.05
C ALA A 296 -37.72 -1.28 -40.02
N SER A 297 -38.91 -1.62 -39.52
CA SER A 297 -40.03 -2.11 -40.35
C SER A 297 -40.96 -0.99 -40.87
N GLY A 298 -40.66 0.26 -40.52
CA GLY A 298 -41.41 1.47 -40.86
C GLY A 298 -40.90 2.68 -40.07
N SER A 299 -41.61 3.80 -40.12
CA SER A 299 -41.15 5.05 -39.49
C SER A 299 -41.03 4.97 -37.97
N GLY A 300 -40.02 5.62 -37.41
CA GLY A 300 -39.82 5.83 -35.97
C GLY A 300 -38.41 6.29 -35.65
N SER A 301 -38.06 6.30 -34.36
CA SER A 301 -36.75 6.74 -33.88
C SER A 301 -36.32 6.00 -32.63
N GLY A 302 -35.05 6.16 -32.25
CA GLY A 302 -34.47 5.67 -31.00
C GLY A 302 -33.01 6.09 -30.87
N THR A 303 -32.41 5.77 -29.72
CA THR A 303 -30.98 5.95 -29.46
C THR A 303 -30.39 4.64 -28.97
N LEU A 304 -29.24 4.26 -29.55
CA LEU A 304 -28.34 3.26 -29.02
C LEU A 304 -27.11 3.99 -28.47
N GLU A 305 -26.88 3.85 -27.17
CA GLU A 305 -25.69 4.34 -26.48
C GLU A 305 -24.76 3.17 -26.17
N MET A 306 -23.47 3.37 -26.39
CA MET A 306 -22.35 2.54 -25.95
C MET A 306 -21.49 3.41 -25.05
N ALA A 307 -21.46 3.10 -23.75
CA ALA A 307 -20.66 3.82 -22.76
C ALA A 307 -19.58 2.92 -22.19
N PHE A 308 -18.38 3.45 -22.01
CA PHE A 308 -17.26 2.78 -21.37
C PHE A 308 -17.20 3.20 -19.90
N ASN A 309 -16.96 2.25 -18.99
CA ASN A 309 -16.86 2.57 -17.57
C ASN A 309 -15.55 3.31 -17.23
N SER A 310 -14.49 2.99 -17.97
CA SER A 310 -13.26 3.79 -18.07
C SER A 310 -13.07 4.20 -19.53
N PRO A 311 -12.69 5.45 -19.84
CA PRO A 311 -12.44 5.90 -21.22
C PRO A 311 -11.47 4.98 -21.96
N VAL A 312 -11.64 4.85 -23.27
CA VAL A 312 -10.79 4.00 -24.13
C VAL A 312 -10.19 4.81 -25.27
N TYR A 313 -9.03 4.38 -25.78
CA TYR A 313 -8.29 5.09 -26.81
C TYR A 313 -8.38 4.39 -28.18
N ASN A 314 -8.02 5.10 -29.26
CA ASN A 314 -7.99 4.58 -30.64
C ASN A 314 -9.31 3.91 -31.06
N VAL A 315 -10.43 4.58 -30.82
CA VAL A 315 -11.76 4.02 -31.08
C VAL A 315 -12.05 4.04 -32.57
N ARG A 316 -12.14 2.87 -33.18
CA ARG A 316 -12.53 2.70 -34.58
C ARG A 316 -13.89 2.03 -34.67
N PHE A 317 -14.73 2.50 -35.58
CA PHE A 317 -15.96 1.81 -35.93
C PHE A 317 -16.50 2.22 -37.28
N LYS A 318 -17.52 1.49 -37.73
CA LYS A 318 -18.11 1.68 -39.04
C LYS A 318 -19.62 1.58 -39.00
N LEU A 319 -20.28 2.45 -39.78
CA LEU A 319 -21.69 2.35 -40.11
C LEU A 319 -21.86 2.04 -41.60
N THR A 320 -22.65 1.02 -41.94
CA THR A 320 -22.93 0.62 -43.33
C THR A 320 -24.43 0.48 -43.58
N ASP A 321 -24.82 0.44 -44.87
CA ASP A 321 -26.21 0.28 -45.36
C ASP A 321 -27.02 1.60 -45.46
N PHE A 322 -26.36 2.75 -45.68
CA PHE A 322 -27.07 4.01 -45.98
C PHE A 322 -27.63 3.99 -47.43
N ASP A 323 -28.83 3.42 -47.61
CA ASP A 323 -29.45 3.25 -48.93
C ASP A 323 -31.00 3.35 -48.98
N ALA A 324 -31.66 3.59 -47.83
CA ALA A 324 -33.11 3.64 -47.70
C ALA A 324 -33.62 4.80 -46.81
N GLN A 325 -33.02 5.99 -46.97
CA GLN A 325 -33.37 7.26 -46.29
C GLN A 325 -33.11 7.27 -44.78
N GLU A 326 -31.99 6.69 -44.39
CA GLU A 326 -31.45 6.73 -43.05
C GLU A 326 -31.02 8.16 -42.68
N ASP A 327 -31.42 8.59 -41.48
CA ASP A 327 -31.00 9.85 -40.86
C ASP A 327 -30.47 9.51 -39.46
N TYR A 328 -29.15 9.61 -39.30
CA TYR A 328 -28.43 9.28 -38.08
C TYR A 328 -27.66 10.48 -37.58
N THR A 329 -27.77 10.77 -36.29
CA THR A 329 -26.82 11.61 -35.58
C THR A 329 -25.87 10.70 -34.81
N ILE A 330 -24.56 10.86 -35.04
CA ILE A 330 -23.49 10.12 -34.36
C ILE A 330 -22.77 11.09 -33.44
N ASN A 331 -22.96 10.91 -32.14
CA ASN A 331 -22.27 11.70 -31.13
C ASN A 331 -21.19 10.83 -30.48
N VAL A 332 -19.97 11.34 -30.45
CA VAL A 332 -18.86 10.73 -29.71
C VAL A 332 -18.42 11.75 -28.66
N TYR A 333 -18.21 11.28 -27.44
CA TYR A 333 -17.84 12.11 -26.31
C TYR A 333 -16.45 11.73 -25.84
N ASP A 334 -15.61 12.74 -25.62
CA ASP A 334 -14.28 12.54 -25.03
C ASP A 334 -14.36 12.13 -23.55
N GLN A 335 -13.22 11.93 -22.91
CA GLN A 335 -13.10 11.65 -21.47
C GLN A 335 -13.78 12.70 -20.58
N ASN A 336 -13.73 13.97 -20.98
CA ASN A 336 -14.32 15.10 -20.29
C ASN A 336 -15.81 15.30 -20.59
N ASN A 337 -16.42 14.34 -21.30
CA ASN A 337 -17.82 14.33 -21.69
C ASN A 337 -18.20 15.52 -22.60
N VAL A 338 -17.23 16.04 -23.35
CA VAL A 338 -17.42 17.06 -24.38
C VAL A 338 -17.71 16.37 -25.71
N LEU A 339 -18.66 16.92 -26.46
CA LEU A 339 -19.06 16.38 -27.75
C LEU A 339 -18.00 16.68 -28.81
N VAL A 340 -17.44 15.62 -29.41
CA VAL A 340 -16.52 15.73 -30.55
C VAL A 340 -17.25 16.28 -31.77
N ASN A 341 -16.69 17.32 -32.38
CA ASN A 341 -17.25 17.95 -33.57
C ASN A 341 -16.77 17.23 -34.84
N LEU A 342 -17.66 16.49 -35.49
CA LEU A 342 -17.33 15.73 -36.70
C LEU A 342 -17.35 16.59 -37.98
N THR A 343 -17.54 17.90 -37.88
CA THR A 343 -17.44 18.80 -39.04
C THR A 343 -15.98 18.86 -39.48
N SER A 344 -15.65 18.21 -40.60
CA SER A 344 -14.29 18.24 -41.16
C SER A 344 -13.21 17.65 -40.22
N SER A 345 -13.59 16.77 -39.30
CA SER A 345 -12.67 16.10 -38.37
C SER A 345 -11.83 15.04 -39.09
N PRO A 346 -10.53 14.89 -38.76
CA PRO A 346 -9.72 13.77 -39.25
C PRO A 346 -10.26 12.41 -38.80
N ALA A 347 -11.05 12.38 -37.72
CA ALA A 347 -11.67 11.15 -37.23
C ALA A 347 -12.70 10.55 -38.21
N LEU A 348 -13.09 11.30 -39.25
CA LEU A 348 -13.98 10.83 -40.31
C LEU A 348 -13.17 10.35 -41.52
N VAL A 349 -12.68 9.10 -41.44
CA VAL A 349 -11.80 8.49 -42.45
C VAL A 349 -12.44 8.45 -43.84
N SER A 350 -13.74 8.10 -43.91
CA SER A 350 -14.47 8.14 -45.17
C SER A 350 -15.97 8.31 -44.98
N VAL A 351 -16.59 9.04 -45.93
CA VAL A 351 -18.05 9.17 -46.05
C VAL A 351 -18.44 8.74 -47.46
N GLY A 352 -19.32 7.74 -47.53
CA GLY A 352 -19.84 7.19 -48.77
C GLY A 352 -20.60 8.23 -49.60
N SER A 353 -20.53 8.08 -50.92
CA SER A 353 -21.09 9.07 -51.87
C SER A 353 -22.61 9.30 -51.78
N TYR A 354 -23.36 8.42 -51.08
CA TYR A 354 -24.81 8.57 -50.87
C TYR A 354 -25.14 9.42 -49.66
N ILE A 355 -24.16 9.81 -48.84
CA ILE A 355 -24.37 10.39 -47.53
C ILE A 355 -23.96 11.87 -47.55
N ALA A 356 -24.86 12.75 -47.10
CA ALA A 356 -24.49 14.11 -46.72
C ALA A 356 -24.22 14.14 -45.22
N GLN A 357 -23.08 14.74 -44.88
CA GLN A 357 -22.71 15.03 -43.52
C GLN A 357 -22.92 16.53 -43.23
N SER A 358 -23.46 16.83 -42.05
CA SER A 358 -23.60 18.18 -41.52
C SER A 358 -23.35 18.14 -40.02
N GLY A 359 -22.10 18.37 -39.62
CA GLY A 359 -21.65 18.13 -38.25
C GLY A 359 -21.86 16.66 -37.88
N ASN A 360 -22.47 16.41 -36.75
CA ASN A 360 -22.66 15.05 -36.29
C ASN A 360 -23.83 14.31 -36.97
N ASN A 361 -24.51 14.96 -37.92
CA ASN A 361 -25.66 14.38 -38.63
C ASN A 361 -25.28 13.84 -40.02
N PHE A 362 -25.74 12.62 -40.30
CA PHE A 362 -25.47 11.86 -41.51
C PHE A 362 -26.79 11.42 -42.13
N VAL A 363 -27.07 11.91 -43.33
CA VAL A 363 -28.34 11.72 -44.02
C VAL A 363 -28.09 11.17 -45.41
N GLU A 364 -28.81 10.12 -45.79
CA GLU A 364 -28.83 9.69 -47.18
C GLU A 364 -29.38 10.81 -48.10
N THR A 365 -28.73 11.03 -49.24
CA THR A 365 -29.01 12.13 -50.17
C THR A 365 -29.57 11.67 -51.51
N THR A 366 -29.51 10.37 -51.81
CA THR A 366 -29.86 9.80 -53.11
C THR A 366 -30.41 8.39 -52.99
N ASN A 367 -31.61 8.13 -53.56
CA ASN A 367 -32.17 6.78 -53.79
C ASN A 367 -31.37 5.96 -54.83
N ALA A 368 -30.04 5.92 -54.75
CA ALA A 368 -29.13 5.45 -55.79
C ALA A 368 -28.72 3.98 -55.61
N GLY A 369 -29.68 3.06 -55.48
CA GLY A 369 -29.40 1.62 -55.55
C GLY A 369 -28.91 0.99 -54.24
N ASP A 370 -29.32 -0.28 -54.08
CA ASP A 370 -29.18 -1.14 -52.90
C ASP A 370 -27.70 -1.38 -52.56
N SER A 371 -27.27 -0.92 -51.40
CA SER A 371 -25.95 -1.16 -50.80
C SER A 371 -26.19 -2.01 -49.57
N ASP A 372 -26.16 -3.34 -49.73
CA ASP A 372 -26.60 -4.33 -48.73
C ASP A 372 -25.88 -4.32 -47.37
N GLY A 373 -24.89 -3.45 -47.19
CA GLY A 373 -24.11 -3.25 -45.97
C GLY A 373 -23.29 -4.46 -45.52
N ASN A 374 -23.19 -5.53 -46.32
CA ASN A 374 -22.51 -6.78 -45.95
C ASN A 374 -21.18 -7.00 -46.70
N ASP A 375 -20.87 -6.14 -47.68
CA ASP A 375 -19.63 -6.17 -48.47
C ASP A 375 -18.89 -4.83 -48.33
N PRO A 376 -17.60 -4.84 -47.92
CA PRO A 376 -16.76 -3.64 -47.88
C PRO A 376 -16.71 -2.84 -49.20
N ALA A 377 -16.98 -3.49 -50.34
CA ALA A 377 -17.07 -2.78 -51.61
C ALA A 377 -18.18 -1.70 -51.66
N GLY A 378 -19.22 -1.81 -50.80
CA GLY A 378 -20.32 -0.86 -50.68
C GLY A 378 -20.01 0.38 -49.85
N ASP A 379 -18.87 0.41 -49.14
CA ASP A 379 -18.52 1.50 -48.22
C ASP A 379 -18.33 2.84 -48.94
N ALA A 380 -17.76 2.80 -50.15
CA ALA A 380 -17.58 3.97 -51.00
C ALA A 380 -18.91 4.65 -51.39
N THR A 381 -20.04 3.95 -51.23
CA THR A 381 -21.38 4.45 -51.50
C THR A 381 -22.18 4.73 -50.23
N GLY A 382 -22.41 3.71 -49.39
CA GLY A 382 -23.34 3.78 -48.25
C GLY A 382 -22.69 3.45 -46.91
N GLY A 383 -21.37 3.66 -46.78
CA GLY A 383 -20.63 3.47 -45.54
C GLY A 383 -20.06 4.76 -44.96
N VAL A 384 -19.85 4.78 -43.64
CA VAL A 384 -19.10 5.81 -42.91
C VAL A 384 -18.10 5.12 -42.00
N ILE A 385 -16.83 5.50 -42.11
CA ILE A 385 -15.74 4.93 -41.31
C ILE A 385 -15.22 6.00 -40.36
N PHE A 386 -15.11 5.64 -39.08
CA PHE A 386 -14.66 6.51 -38.01
C PHE A 386 -13.41 5.93 -37.34
N ASP A 387 -12.48 6.80 -36.97
CA ASP A 387 -11.21 6.46 -36.34
C ASP A 387 -10.81 7.58 -35.38
N PHE A 388 -10.92 7.35 -34.07
CA PHE A 388 -10.73 8.36 -33.04
C PHE A 388 -9.44 8.09 -32.28
N ASP A 389 -8.39 8.85 -32.59
CA ASP A 389 -7.10 8.85 -31.87
C ASP A 389 -7.17 9.77 -30.65
N ILE A 390 -8.21 9.60 -29.82
CA ILE A 390 -8.44 10.33 -28.56
C ILE A 390 -9.10 9.40 -27.54
N LEU A 391 -9.13 9.79 -26.27
CA LEU A 391 -9.92 9.09 -25.25
C LEU A 391 -11.41 9.33 -25.45
N VAL A 392 -12.18 8.24 -25.52
CA VAL A 392 -13.64 8.25 -25.74
C VAL A 392 -14.35 7.63 -24.53
N SER A 393 -15.28 8.38 -23.94
CA SER A 393 -16.11 7.91 -22.82
C SER A 393 -17.41 7.25 -23.27
N ARG A 394 -18.04 7.75 -24.36
CA ARG A 394 -19.23 7.12 -24.94
C ARG A 394 -19.50 7.49 -26.39
N ILE A 395 -20.27 6.64 -27.06
CA ILE A 395 -20.80 6.81 -28.41
C ILE A 395 -22.32 6.71 -28.37
N GLU A 396 -23.02 7.65 -29.00
CA GLU A 396 -24.47 7.62 -29.18
C GLU A 396 -24.83 7.61 -30.67
N LEU A 397 -25.61 6.60 -31.06
CA LEU A 397 -26.24 6.50 -32.37
C LEU A 397 -27.72 6.86 -32.24
N ILE A 398 -28.07 8.07 -32.65
CA ILE A 398 -29.44 8.58 -32.65
C ILE A 398 -30.00 8.35 -34.05
N PHE A 399 -31.01 7.49 -34.17
CA PHE A 399 -31.56 7.10 -35.46
C PHE A 399 -33.01 7.56 -35.61
N SER A 400 -33.35 8.08 -36.80
CA SER A 400 -34.68 8.52 -37.16
C SER A 400 -35.01 8.12 -38.59
N HIS A 401 -35.95 7.19 -38.76
CA HIS A 401 -36.30 6.67 -40.08
C HIS A 401 -37.73 7.00 -40.45
N ASN A 402 -37.97 7.29 -41.72
CA ASN A 402 -39.30 7.62 -42.25
C ASN A 402 -39.98 6.44 -42.97
N GLN A 403 -39.24 5.34 -43.20
CA GLN A 403 -39.68 4.13 -43.90
C GLN A 403 -38.96 2.88 -43.33
N ALA A 404 -39.07 1.74 -44.02
CA ALA A 404 -38.32 0.54 -43.64
C ALA A 404 -36.89 0.61 -44.17
N SER A 405 -35.92 0.27 -43.33
CA SER A 405 -34.49 0.55 -43.53
C SER A 405 -33.66 -0.29 -42.55
N SER A 406 -32.36 -0.35 -42.76
CA SER A 406 -31.44 -0.91 -41.76
C SER A 406 -30.07 -0.25 -41.78
N ILE A 407 -29.34 -0.32 -40.66
CA ILE A 407 -27.92 0.03 -40.56
C ILE A 407 -27.19 -1.09 -39.83
N ARG A 408 -25.91 -1.29 -40.16
CA ARG A 408 -24.98 -2.11 -39.38
C ARG A 408 -23.92 -1.23 -38.73
N PHE A 409 -23.75 -1.39 -37.42
CA PHE A 409 -22.65 -0.86 -36.63
C PHE A 409 -21.66 -2.00 -36.39
N THR A 410 -20.46 -1.88 -36.94
CA THR A 410 -19.50 -2.98 -37.07
C THR A 410 -18.06 -2.47 -36.94
N GLU A 411 -17.10 -3.40 -36.93
CA GLU A 411 -15.66 -3.12 -36.83
C GLU A 411 -15.32 -2.23 -35.62
N VAL A 412 -15.99 -2.44 -34.49
CA VAL A 412 -15.74 -1.68 -33.26
C VAL A 412 -14.47 -2.22 -32.61
N ASP A 413 -13.42 -1.41 -32.68
CA ASP A 413 -12.08 -1.69 -32.19
C ASP A 413 -11.65 -0.51 -31.30
N PHE A 414 -10.92 -0.79 -30.23
CA PHE A 414 -10.34 0.22 -29.34
C PHE A 414 -9.18 -0.42 -28.58
N CYS A 415 -8.40 0.39 -27.89
CA CYS A 415 -7.33 -0.12 -27.04
C CYS A 415 -7.45 0.42 -25.61
N GLU A 416 -6.84 -0.31 -24.69
CA GLU A 416 -6.71 0.10 -23.28
C GLU A 416 -5.45 0.94 -23.08
N VAL A 417 -5.52 1.85 -22.12
CA VAL A 417 -4.42 2.72 -21.70
C VAL A 417 -3.91 2.27 -20.34
N ALA A 418 -2.64 2.54 -20.04
CA ALA A 418 -2.10 2.37 -18.69
C ALA A 418 -2.70 3.41 -17.73
N ASP A 419 -2.79 3.03 -16.47
CA ASP A 419 -3.30 3.79 -15.31
C ASP A 419 -2.64 3.10 -14.12
N THR A 420 -1.42 3.55 -13.80
CA THR A 420 -0.47 2.85 -12.93
C THR A 420 -0.88 2.94 -11.47
N ASP A 421 -1.36 4.10 -11.03
CA ASP A 421 -1.80 4.33 -9.65
C ASP A 421 -3.29 3.98 -9.40
N GLY A 422 -4.09 3.82 -10.47
CA GLY A 422 -5.50 3.42 -10.42
C GLY A 422 -6.48 4.57 -10.13
N ASP A 423 -6.08 5.82 -10.32
CA ASP A 423 -6.89 7.00 -10.01
C ASP A 423 -7.90 7.38 -11.11
N THR A 424 -7.87 6.65 -12.23
CA THR A 424 -8.67 6.82 -13.46
C THR A 424 -8.19 7.87 -14.45
N VAL A 425 -7.06 8.52 -14.19
CA VAL A 425 -6.28 9.30 -15.16
C VAL A 425 -5.25 8.37 -15.81
N PRO A 426 -5.22 8.28 -17.15
CA PRO A 426 -4.19 7.50 -17.81
C PRO A 426 -2.80 8.13 -17.67
N ASP A 427 -1.76 7.31 -17.55
CA ASP A 427 -0.35 7.74 -17.34
C ASP A 427 0.07 8.89 -18.27
N PHE A 428 -0.22 8.82 -19.58
CA PHE A 428 0.12 9.87 -20.57
C PHE A 428 -0.64 11.20 -20.45
N LEU A 429 -1.44 11.34 -19.40
CA LEU A 429 -2.18 12.54 -19.00
C LEU A 429 -1.99 12.86 -17.52
N ASP A 430 -1.10 12.14 -16.84
CA ASP A 430 -0.82 12.24 -15.41
C ASP A 430 0.62 12.75 -15.22
N LEU A 431 0.80 13.71 -14.32
CA LEU A 431 2.14 14.27 -14.07
C LEU A 431 2.94 13.45 -13.04
N ASP A 432 2.30 12.46 -12.40
CA ASP A 432 2.83 11.62 -11.31
C ASP A 432 2.15 10.23 -11.40
N SER A 433 2.56 9.44 -12.41
CA SER A 433 1.86 8.23 -12.89
C SER A 433 1.70 7.12 -11.83
N ASP A 434 2.63 6.99 -10.90
CA ASP A 434 2.52 6.06 -9.77
C ASP A 434 2.09 6.73 -8.45
N ASN A 435 1.91 8.05 -8.50
CA ASN A 435 1.40 8.91 -7.45
C ASN A 435 2.20 8.79 -6.13
N ASP A 436 3.54 8.72 -6.23
CA ASP A 436 4.47 8.66 -5.10
C ASP A 436 4.91 10.06 -4.61
N GLY A 437 4.44 11.12 -5.27
CA GLY A 437 4.73 12.52 -4.94
C GLY A 437 5.98 13.09 -5.62
N ILE A 438 6.57 12.36 -6.55
CA ILE A 438 7.62 12.81 -7.46
C ILE A 438 6.96 13.00 -8.84
N TYR A 439 7.41 14.00 -9.61
CA TYR A 439 6.86 14.16 -10.96
C TYR A 439 7.56 13.22 -11.94
N ASP A 440 6.83 12.71 -12.92
CA ASP A 440 7.32 11.86 -14.00
C ASP A 440 8.49 12.51 -14.76
N VAL A 441 8.42 13.83 -14.99
CA VAL A 441 9.54 14.62 -15.56
C VAL A 441 10.85 14.46 -14.79
N ASN A 442 10.79 14.26 -13.47
CA ASN A 442 11.96 14.10 -12.63
C ASN A 442 12.53 12.68 -12.70
N GLU A 443 11.65 11.69 -12.70
CA GLU A 443 12.01 10.27 -12.69
C GLU A 443 12.46 9.79 -14.07
N ALA A 444 11.93 10.36 -15.13
CA ALA A 444 12.46 10.20 -16.49
C ALA A 444 13.84 10.85 -16.67
N GLY A 445 14.31 11.67 -15.72
CA GLY A 445 15.60 12.35 -15.76
C GLY A 445 15.60 13.67 -16.53
N ASN A 446 14.42 14.27 -16.75
CA ASN A 446 14.21 15.52 -17.46
C ASN A 446 14.11 16.75 -16.54
N SER A 447 14.34 16.64 -15.22
CA SER A 447 14.26 17.76 -14.25
C SER A 447 15.07 19.01 -14.61
N ALA A 448 16.08 18.90 -15.49
CA ALA A 448 16.86 20.04 -15.93
C ALA A 448 16.16 20.89 -17.02
N LEU A 449 15.15 20.32 -17.68
CA LEU A 449 14.34 20.92 -18.72
C LEU A 449 13.11 21.61 -18.14
N ASP A 450 12.48 21.05 -17.09
CA ASP A 450 11.52 21.77 -16.24
C ASP A 450 12.28 22.73 -15.30
N THR A 451 12.50 23.95 -15.79
CA THR A 451 13.28 24.97 -15.06
C THR A 451 12.47 25.69 -13.99
N ASN A 452 11.16 25.52 -14.01
CA ASN A 452 10.22 26.25 -13.17
C ASN A 452 9.64 25.35 -12.06
N GLY A 453 9.75 24.04 -12.21
CA GLY A 453 9.46 23.00 -11.22
C GLY A 453 7.96 22.72 -11.09
N ASP A 454 7.18 22.91 -12.15
CA ASP A 454 5.73 22.67 -12.14
C ASP A 454 5.30 21.33 -12.72
N GLY A 455 6.27 20.48 -13.12
CA GLY A 455 6.03 19.13 -13.64
C GLY A 455 5.85 19.10 -15.16
N VAL A 456 5.85 20.26 -15.82
CA VAL A 456 5.63 20.37 -17.26
C VAL A 456 6.77 21.12 -17.94
N ILE A 457 7.15 20.68 -19.13
CA ILE A 457 8.18 21.30 -19.98
C ILE A 457 7.48 22.09 -21.07
N ASN A 458 7.36 23.40 -20.89
CA ASN A 458 6.66 24.23 -21.88
C ASN A 458 7.37 25.56 -22.15
N SER A 459 6.70 26.47 -22.86
CA SER A 459 7.25 27.79 -23.21
C SER A 459 7.63 28.69 -22.02
N SER A 460 7.22 28.33 -20.79
CA SER A 460 7.63 28.96 -19.54
C SER A 460 9.06 28.57 -19.13
N ASP A 461 9.61 27.51 -19.72
CA ASP A 461 10.89 26.93 -19.36
C ASP A 461 12.09 27.46 -20.15
N GLY A 462 13.20 27.54 -19.42
CA GLY A 462 14.46 28.04 -19.92
C GLY A 462 15.17 27.02 -20.81
N GLY A 463 14.76 26.92 -22.08
CA GLY A 463 15.40 25.99 -23.01
C GLY A 463 14.44 25.36 -24.01
N TYR A 464 13.13 25.46 -23.71
CA TYR A 464 12.06 24.86 -24.49
C TYR A 464 12.15 25.20 -25.99
N ALA A 465 12.06 24.17 -26.81
CA ALA A 465 11.99 24.24 -28.26
C ALA A 465 11.21 23.06 -28.83
N ASP A 466 10.04 23.35 -29.39
CA ASP A 466 9.30 22.46 -30.28
C ASP A 466 9.46 22.97 -31.72
N THR A 467 10.35 22.35 -32.50
CA THR A 467 10.67 22.82 -33.86
C THR A 467 9.74 22.22 -34.92
N ASP A 468 9.22 21.02 -34.69
CA ASP A 468 8.36 20.31 -35.65
C ASP A 468 6.86 20.38 -35.33
N SER A 469 6.51 21.06 -34.24
CA SER A 469 5.15 21.43 -33.83
C SER A 469 4.29 20.23 -33.48
N ASN A 470 4.85 19.30 -32.71
CA ASN A 470 4.17 18.08 -32.26
C ASN A 470 3.83 18.08 -30.76
N GLY A 471 3.98 19.21 -30.06
CA GLY A 471 3.65 19.35 -28.63
C GLY A 471 4.85 19.12 -27.70
N ALA A 472 5.68 18.14 -28.02
CA ALA A 472 6.84 17.76 -27.20
C ALA A 472 8.04 18.72 -27.33
N ASP A 473 8.84 18.82 -26.26
CA ASP A 473 10.15 19.48 -26.36
C ASP A 473 11.15 18.61 -27.14
N ASP A 474 11.76 19.16 -28.20
CA ASP A 474 12.74 18.49 -29.08
C ASP A 474 13.91 17.84 -28.28
N THR A 475 14.24 18.38 -27.10
CA THR A 475 15.33 17.87 -26.24
C THR A 475 14.85 16.71 -25.39
N ALA A 476 13.62 16.76 -24.87
CA ALA A 476 12.99 15.72 -24.07
C ALA A 476 12.69 14.47 -24.91
N GLU A 477 12.37 14.60 -26.21
CA GLU A 477 12.13 13.45 -27.11
C GLU A 477 13.30 12.46 -27.22
N ALA A 478 14.52 12.93 -26.90
CA ALA A 478 15.72 12.09 -26.92
C ALA A 478 15.91 11.28 -25.62
N THR A 479 15.14 11.59 -24.58
CA THR A 479 15.18 10.93 -23.28
C THR A 479 14.41 9.61 -23.35
N THR A 480 15.03 8.56 -22.82
CA THR A 480 14.35 7.30 -22.54
C THR A 480 14.09 7.28 -21.05
N PRO A 481 12.85 6.99 -20.60
CA PRO A 481 12.55 6.87 -19.19
C PRO A 481 13.52 5.93 -18.47
N ILE A 482 13.80 6.24 -17.21
CA ILE A 482 14.74 5.49 -16.39
C ILE A 482 14.03 4.20 -15.91
N ASP A 483 14.75 3.08 -15.96
CA ASP A 483 14.36 1.78 -15.41
C ASP A 483 15.55 1.32 -14.55
N THR A 484 15.53 1.72 -13.28
CA THR A 484 16.62 1.50 -12.32
C THR A 484 16.77 0.02 -11.98
N LEU A 485 15.67 -0.72 -11.87
CA LEU A 485 15.65 -2.16 -11.59
C LEU A 485 15.98 -3.04 -12.80
N THR A 486 15.90 -2.49 -14.01
CA THR A 486 16.05 -3.19 -15.30
C THR A 486 15.07 -4.37 -15.47
N ASP A 487 13.87 -4.25 -14.90
CA ASP A 487 12.84 -5.28 -14.91
C ASP A 487 11.72 -5.01 -15.92
N GLY A 488 11.73 -3.83 -16.53
CA GLY A 488 10.76 -3.37 -17.51
C GLY A 488 9.68 -2.46 -16.95
N SER A 489 9.70 -2.12 -15.66
CA SER A 489 8.98 -1.00 -15.07
C SER A 489 9.87 0.25 -15.12
N TYR A 490 9.34 1.39 -15.56
CA TYR A 490 10.07 2.64 -15.42
C TYR A 490 9.90 3.19 -14.00
N ASP A 491 10.83 4.05 -13.58
CA ASP A 491 10.87 4.63 -12.24
C ASP A 491 9.56 5.41 -11.98
N LEU A 492 9.09 6.24 -12.93
CA LEU A 492 7.78 6.92 -12.90
C LEU A 492 6.54 6.02 -12.80
N GLN A 493 6.71 4.70 -12.87
CA GLN A 493 5.63 3.70 -12.81
C GLN A 493 5.84 2.72 -11.64
N ASN A 494 6.77 3.03 -10.73
CA ASN A 494 7.23 2.12 -9.70
C ASN A 494 7.56 2.85 -8.40
N THR A 495 6.68 2.66 -7.40
CA THR A 495 6.77 3.29 -6.08
C THR A 495 7.96 2.86 -5.20
N ASP A 496 8.85 2.00 -5.70
CA ASP A 496 10.11 1.54 -5.08
C ASP A 496 11.14 1.32 -6.20
N SER A 497 11.62 2.42 -6.78
CA SER A 497 12.45 2.50 -7.98
C SER A 497 13.80 1.81 -7.84
N ASP A 498 14.35 1.72 -6.63
CA ASP A 498 15.62 1.03 -6.38
C ASP A 498 15.51 -0.36 -5.73
N GLY A 499 14.29 -0.75 -5.35
CA GLY A 499 13.95 -2.07 -4.85
C GLY A 499 14.54 -2.37 -3.47
N ASP A 500 14.81 -1.34 -2.66
CA ASP A 500 15.32 -1.47 -1.30
C ASP A 500 14.23 -1.74 -0.25
N LEU A 501 12.95 -1.78 -0.68
CA LEU A 501 11.74 -1.96 0.13
C LEU A 501 11.32 -0.73 0.95
N CYS A 502 11.96 0.41 0.73
CA CYS A 502 11.44 1.71 1.10
C CYS A 502 10.74 2.34 -0.11
N PRO A 503 9.51 2.83 0.07
CA PRO A 503 8.87 3.57 -1.00
C PRO A 503 9.61 4.88 -1.31
N ASP A 504 9.66 5.23 -2.58
CA ASP A 504 10.30 6.44 -3.10
C ASP A 504 9.73 7.71 -2.43
N ALA A 505 8.41 7.75 -2.22
CA ALA A 505 7.71 8.76 -1.42
C ALA A 505 8.35 8.99 -0.03
N ASN A 506 8.74 7.93 0.68
CA ASN A 506 9.34 8.06 2.02
C ASN A 506 10.74 8.65 1.96
N GLU A 507 11.50 8.34 0.90
CA GLU A 507 12.86 8.82 0.68
C GLU A 507 12.90 10.26 0.22
N ALA A 508 12.12 10.57 -0.82
CA ALA A 508 11.97 11.88 -1.41
C ALA A 508 11.63 12.93 -0.35
N TYR A 509 10.71 12.59 0.55
CA TYR A 509 10.26 13.48 1.62
C TYR A 509 11.04 13.32 2.93
N ASN A 510 11.91 12.29 3.02
CA ASN A 510 12.62 11.90 4.25
C ASN A 510 11.63 11.82 5.43
N ASP A 511 10.54 11.08 5.22
CA ASP A 511 9.46 10.84 6.19
C ASP A 511 8.94 9.40 6.02
N ILE A 512 9.01 8.58 7.07
CA ILE A 512 8.59 7.16 7.05
C ILE A 512 7.06 6.96 6.89
N THR A 513 6.30 8.05 6.86
CA THR A 513 4.84 8.05 6.73
C THR A 513 4.33 8.78 5.49
N ALA A 514 5.22 9.19 4.57
CA ALA A 514 4.81 9.88 3.34
C ALA A 514 4.00 8.96 2.42
N ALA A 515 4.44 7.71 2.26
CA ALA A 515 3.83 6.66 1.45
C ALA A 515 2.49 6.08 1.99
N GLY A 516 1.82 6.80 2.89
CA GLY A 516 0.51 6.39 3.38
C GLY A 516 0.47 5.01 4.05
N SER A 517 -0.60 4.25 3.83
CA SER A 517 -0.85 2.94 4.44
C SER A 517 -1.05 1.79 3.44
N ASP A 518 -0.84 2.05 2.16
CA ASP A 518 -1.55 1.37 1.08
C ASP A 518 -0.66 0.85 -0.06
N GLY A 519 0.65 1.12 -0.05
CA GLY A 519 1.58 0.38 -0.92
C GLY A 519 2.62 1.20 -1.65
N GLY A 520 2.88 2.44 -1.23
CA GLY A 520 3.97 3.26 -1.77
C GLY A 520 3.52 4.63 -2.26
N GLN A 521 2.23 4.79 -2.54
CA GLN A 521 1.63 6.03 -3.00
C GLN A 521 1.62 7.11 -1.91
N PHE A 522 1.69 8.37 -2.31
CA PHE A 522 1.71 9.51 -1.42
C PHE A 522 0.29 9.90 -0.97
N GLY A 523 0.03 9.86 0.34
CA GLY A 523 -1.16 10.47 0.94
C GLY A 523 -2.15 9.53 1.66
N ASP A 524 -3.35 10.07 1.94
CA ASP A 524 -4.60 9.38 2.38
C ASP A 524 -5.77 10.38 2.18
N PRO A 525 -6.82 10.07 1.38
CA PRO A 525 -7.19 8.75 0.85
C PRO A 525 -6.59 8.41 -0.52
N ASP A 526 -6.45 7.11 -0.76
CA ASP A 526 -5.72 6.59 -1.90
C ASP A 526 -6.63 5.89 -2.95
N PRO A 527 -6.33 6.05 -4.26
CA PRO A 527 -5.29 6.93 -4.82
C PRO A 527 -5.64 8.43 -4.67
N ALA A 528 -4.63 9.30 -4.72
CA ALA A 528 -4.83 10.74 -4.60
C ALA A 528 -5.71 11.24 -5.76
N SER A 529 -6.43 12.35 -5.54
CA SER A 529 -7.28 12.88 -6.61
C SER A 529 -6.47 13.72 -7.60
N VAL A 530 -6.40 13.32 -8.86
CA VAL A 530 -5.80 14.15 -9.93
C VAL A 530 -6.81 15.11 -10.55
N ASN A 531 -6.31 16.26 -11.03
CA ASN A 531 -7.09 17.17 -11.84
C ASN A 531 -7.10 16.69 -13.29
N LEU A 532 -8.22 16.09 -13.71
CA LEU A 532 -8.49 15.59 -15.07
C LEU A 532 -8.21 16.57 -16.23
N ALA A 533 -7.98 17.86 -15.96
CA ALA A 533 -7.71 18.87 -16.97
C ALA A 533 -6.22 19.14 -17.19
N ASN A 534 -5.33 18.67 -16.31
CA ASN A 534 -3.90 18.98 -16.40
C ASN A 534 -2.99 17.98 -15.67
N GLY A 535 -3.45 16.76 -15.39
CA GLY A 535 -2.64 15.69 -14.77
C GLY A 535 -2.13 15.99 -13.36
N LEU A 536 -2.51 17.11 -12.73
CA LEU A 536 -1.92 17.50 -11.46
C LEU A 536 -2.64 16.85 -10.27
N VAL A 537 -1.89 16.10 -9.45
CA VAL A 537 -2.34 15.59 -8.15
C VAL A 537 -2.80 16.74 -7.23
N THR A 538 -4.01 16.64 -6.67
CA THR A 538 -4.68 17.73 -5.92
C THR A 538 -4.77 17.53 -4.40
N GLU A 539 -4.01 16.59 -3.84
CA GLU A 539 -4.12 16.18 -2.44
C GLU A 539 -3.70 17.26 -1.42
N THR A 540 -4.32 17.24 -0.23
CA THR A 540 -4.17 18.29 0.77
C THR A 540 -2.92 18.08 1.63
N GLY A 541 -1.76 18.51 1.16
CA GLY A 541 -0.51 18.37 1.94
C GLY A 541 0.75 18.40 1.08
N VAL A 542 0.61 18.08 -0.21
CA VAL A 542 1.65 18.26 -1.21
C VAL A 542 1.58 19.69 -1.73
N ASP A 543 2.72 20.38 -1.71
CA ASP A 543 2.87 21.66 -2.37
C ASP A 543 3.75 21.46 -3.61
N TYR A 544 3.16 20.90 -4.66
CA TYR A 544 3.79 20.76 -5.98
C TYR A 544 4.33 22.10 -6.52
N SER A 545 3.89 23.25 -5.98
CA SER A 545 4.42 24.58 -6.36
C SER A 545 5.81 24.91 -5.80
N LEU A 546 6.43 24.01 -5.02
CA LEU A 546 7.79 24.17 -4.50
C LEU A 546 8.88 23.50 -5.35
N GLY A 547 8.51 22.81 -6.44
CA GLY A 547 9.38 21.90 -7.17
C GLY A 547 9.49 20.58 -6.41
N THR A 548 8.95 19.51 -6.97
CA THR A 548 8.99 18.17 -6.38
C THR A 548 10.43 17.71 -6.15
N ASN A 549 10.56 16.72 -5.27
CA ASN A 549 11.85 16.19 -4.89
C ASN A 549 12.55 15.52 -6.09
N ALA A 550 13.86 15.33 -5.99
CA ALA A 550 14.60 14.62 -7.03
C ALA A 550 14.23 13.13 -7.00
N ALA A 551 14.23 12.50 -8.17
CA ALA A 551 14.05 11.06 -8.32
C ALA A 551 14.94 10.27 -7.36
N VAL A 552 14.34 9.24 -6.75
CA VAL A 552 14.97 8.35 -5.78
C VAL A 552 15.44 7.12 -6.54
N ALA A 553 16.74 6.83 -6.46
CA ALA A 553 17.36 5.76 -7.26
C ALA A 553 18.65 5.21 -6.61
N ASP A 554 18.83 5.38 -5.28
CA ASP A 554 20.03 4.96 -4.56
C ASP A 554 19.69 4.07 -3.38
N SER A 555 19.93 2.77 -3.56
CA SER A 555 19.89 1.68 -2.56
C SER A 555 20.81 1.85 -1.32
N GLY A 556 21.19 3.08 -0.98
CA GLY A 556 22.05 3.48 0.11
C GLY A 556 21.31 3.58 1.45
N THR A 557 21.96 4.14 2.47
CA THR A 557 21.34 4.20 3.80
C THR A 557 20.15 5.16 3.84
N ASN A 558 18.96 4.61 4.01
CA ASN A 558 17.67 5.26 3.85
C ASN A 558 17.02 5.61 5.21
N ILE A 559 16.01 6.49 5.26
CA ILE A 559 15.14 6.69 6.44
C ILE A 559 14.40 5.40 6.86
N CYS A 560 14.18 4.49 5.92
CA CYS A 560 13.62 3.15 6.14
C CYS A 560 14.63 2.13 6.70
N ASP A 561 15.94 2.41 6.66
CA ASP A 561 16.95 1.47 7.14
C ASP A 561 16.73 1.11 8.60
N CYS A 562 16.47 -0.17 8.81
CA CYS A 562 16.39 -0.73 10.15
C CYS A 562 17.79 -0.69 10.78
N THR A 563 17.94 0.08 11.87
CA THR A 563 19.12 0.03 12.72
C THR A 563 18.71 -0.27 14.15
N ILE A 564 19.25 -1.37 14.71
CA ILE A 564 19.16 -1.63 16.16
C ILE A 564 20.33 -0.90 16.83
N SER A 565 19.99 0.13 17.59
CA SER A 565 20.95 1.03 18.25
C SER A 565 21.39 0.56 19.63
N ALA A 566 20.57 -0.25 20.32
CA ALA A 566 20.88 -0.79 21.64
C ALA A 566 20.08 -2.07 21.94
N LEU A 567 20.72 -2.98 22.67
CA LEU A 567 20.10 -4.11 23.35
C LEU A 567 20.54 -4.06 24.82
N THR A 568 19.59 -3.91 25.74
CA THR A 568 19.90 -3.78 27.17
C THR A 568 19.08 -4.75 28.01
N ILE A 569 19.64 -5.16 29.15
CA ILE A 569 19.01 -6.06 30.11
C ILE A 569 18.61 -5.31 31.37
N SER A 570 17.44 -5.64 31.91
CA SER A 570 16.97 -5.12 33.19
C SER A 570 16.10 -6.16 33.92
N ASN A 571 15.65 -5.86 35.13
CA ASN A 571 14.74 -6.70 35.92
C ASN A 571 15.16 -8.17 36.04
N VAL A 572 16.47 -8.44 36.11
CA VAL A 572 17.00 -9.79 36.35
C VAL A 572 16.51 -10.27 37.71
N SER A 573 15.68 -11.31 37.71
CA SER A 573 15.14 -11.89 38.93
C SER A 573 16.22 -12.66 39.68
N ALA A 574 15.98 -12.90 40.97
CA ALA A 574 16.69 -13.95 41.68
C ALA A 574 16.39 -15.32 41.03
N CYS A 575 17.24 -16.31 41.29
CA CYS A 575 16.93 -17.70 40.96
C CYS A 575 15.62 -18.13 41.65
N ASN A 576 14.80 -18.86 40.91
CA ASN A 576 13.57 -19.50 41.33
C ASN A 576 13.77 -21.02 41.24
N ASP A 577 13.53 -21.71 42.35
CA ASP A 577 13.70 -23.16 42.51
C ASP A 577 12.51 -23.96 41.96
N ASN A 578 11.54 -23.30 41.33
CA ASN A 578 10.30 -23.90 40.80
C ASN A 578 9.52 -24.76 41.83
N GLY A 579 9.72 -24.52 43.13
CA GLY A 579 9.12 -25.30 44.20
C GLY A 579 9.73 -26.71 44.36
N THR A 580 10.90 -26.97 43.80
CA THR A 580 11.63 -28.24 43.84
C THR A 580 13.01 -28.08 44.51
N PRO A 581 13.08 -27.88 45.85
CA PRO A 581 14.33 -27.56 46.56
C PRO A 581 15.51 -28.53 46.37
N SER A 582 15.29 -29.73 45.82
CA SER A 582 16.34 -30.73 45.60
C SER A 582 16.68 -30.96 44.12
N ASP A 583 16.00 -30.29 43.18
CA ASP A 583 16.19 -30.47 41.75
C ASP A 583 16.83 -29.21 41.15
N THR A 584 18.15 -29.21 40.99
CA THR A 584 18.86 -28.07 40.36
C THR A 584 18.67 -28.00 38.85
N THR A 585 17.92 -28.93 38.25
CA THR A 585 17.77 -28.97 36.79
C THR A 585 16.66 -28.11 36.25
N ASP A 586 15.69 -27.72 37.08
CA ASP A 586 14.59 -26.82 36.72
C ASP A 586 14.69 -25.41 37.33
N ASP A 587 15.79 -25.10 38.00
CA ASP A 587 16.11 -23.76 38.47
C ASP A 587 16.21 -22.75 37.31
N PHE A 588 15.48 -21.65 37.46
CA PHE A 588 15.41 -20.61 36.42
C PHE A 588 15.45 -19.21 37.00
N PHE A 589 15.73 -18.24 36.15
CA PHE A 589 15.51 -16.81 36.43
C PHE A 589 14.88 -16.15 35.21
N THR A 590 14.30 -14.98 35.40
CA THR A 590 13.70 -14.17 34.32
C THR A 590 14.42 -12.83 34.21
N ALA A 591 14.48 -12.27 33.00
CA ALA A 591 14.97 -10.92 32.78
C ALA A 591 14.20 -10.23 31.66
N ASP A 592 14.21 -8.90 31.67
CA ASP A 592 13.61 -8.08 30.62
C ASP A 592 14.69 -7.58 29.65
N PHE A 593 14.41 -7.62 28.35
CA PHE A 593 15.32 -7.15 27.31
C PHE A 593 14.67 -6.02 26.51
N GLU A 594 15.27 -4.83 26.58
CA GLU A 594 14.83 -3.67 25.81
C GLU A 594 15.69 -3.51 24.57
N VAL A 595 15.04 -3.47 23.41
CA VAL A 595 15.63 -3.30 22.07
C VAL A 595 15.22 -1.94 21.53
N THR A 596 16.19 -1.10 21.21
CA THR A 596 15.96 0.23 20.64
C THR A 596 16.37 0.26 19.18
N PHE A 597 15.41 0.52 18.29
CA PHE A 597 15.61 0.59 16.84
C PHE A 597 15.06 1.88 16.22
N ALA A 598 15.45 2.21 14.99
CA ALA A 598 15.00 3.41 14.29
C ALA A 598 13.66 3.21 13.54
N ALA A 599 13.57 2.16 12.72
CA ALA A 599 12.40 1.78 11.94
C ALA A 599 12.13 0.27 12.08
N THR A 600 10.91 -0.17 11.78
CA THR A 600 10.51 -1.59 11.74
C THR A 600 10.30 -2.02 10.29
N PRO A 601 10.82 -3.19 9.87
CA PRO A 601 10.45 -3.75 8.57
C PRO A 601 8.93 -3.99 8.46
N PRO A 602 8.33 -3.86 7.26
CA PRO A 602 6.89 -4.00 7.05
C PRO A 602 6.37 -5.44 7.26
N SER A 603 7.27 -6.43 7.34
CA SER A 603 6.94 -7.83 7.63
C SER A 603 8.02 -8.51 8.48
N GLY A 604 7.76 -9.75 8.90
CA GLY A 604 8.70 -10.54 9.71
C GLY A 604 8.56 -10.28 11.21
N ASN A 605 9.55 -10.76 11.97
CA ASN A 605 9.53 -10.72 13.44
C ASN A 605 10.79 -10.06 13.96
N LEU A 606 10.69 -9.35 15.09
CA LEU A 606 11.84 -9.09 15.96
C LEU A 606 12.08 -10.34 16.82
N GLU A 607 13.26 -10.92 16.70
CA GLU A 607 13.68 -12.14 17.38
C GLU A 607 14.75 -11.84 18.42
N LEU A 608 14.60 -12.40 19.63
CA LEU A 608 15.63 -12.40 20.67
C LEU A 608 16.18 -13.81 20.83
N SER A 609 17.51 -13.96 20.71
CA SER A 609 18.21 -15.24 20.80
C SER A 609 19.47 -15.17 21.66
N SER A 610 19.95 -16.34 22.10
CA SER A 610 21.26 -16.49 22.76
C SER A 610 22.17 -17.47 22.01
N ASP A 611 23.48 -17.39 22.28
CA ASP A 611 24.49 -18.27 21.70
C ASP A 611 24.35 -19.75 22.10
N VAL A 612 23.70 -20.04 23.24
CA VAL A 612 23.58 -21.39 23.79
C VAL A 612 22.17 -21.96 23.65
N ASP A 613 21.13 -21.13 23.80
CA ASP A 613 19.73 -21.58 23.88
C ASP A 613 18.96 -21.39 22.55
N GLY A 614 19.54 -20.66 21.59
CA GLY A 614 18.89 -20.34 20.33
C GLY A 614 17.82 -19.27 20.51
N VAL A 615 16.70 -19.40 19.79
CA VAL A 615 15.59 -18.44 19.82
C VAL A 615 14.83 -18.54 21.14
N LEU A 616 14.74 -17.42 21.86
CA LEU A 616 14.11 -17.34 23.17
C LEU A 616 12.70 -16.75 23.10
N ASP A 617 12.52 -15.69 22.32
CA ASP A 617 11.24 -15.03 22.14
C ASP A 617 11.16 -14.30 20.79
N THR A 618 9.95 -14.07 20.30
CA THR A 618 9.69 -13.42 19.01
C THR A 618 8.43 -12.57 19.07
N VAL A 619 8.42 -11.43 18.39
CA VAL A 619 7.24 -10.58 18.21
C VAL A 619 7.12 -10.13 16.76
N ASP A 620 5.88 -9.99 16.26
CA ASP A 620 5.61 -9.50 14.90
C ASP A 620 6.07 -8.03 14.77
N ALA A 621 6.95 -7.76 13.80
CA ALA A 621 7.57 -6.45 13.58
C ALA A 621 6.53 -5.36 13.30
N SER A 622 5.40 -5.70 12.67
CA SER A 622 4.31 -4.77 12.34
C SER A 622 3.51 -4.31 13.58
N THR A 623 3.72 -4.93 14.74
CA THR A 623 2.93 -4.69 15.96
C THR A 623 3.66 -3.92 17.05
N ILE A 624 4.92 -3.56 16.82
CA ILE A 624 5.80 -3.00 17.84
C ILE A 624 6.26 -1.58 17.47
N SER A 625 6.67 -0.82 18.49
CA SER A 625 7.34 0.48 18.30
C SER A 625 8.58 0.55 19.17
N SER A 626 9.53 1.41 18.80
CA SER A 626 10.81 1.55 19.50
C SER A 626 10.67 2.45 20.75
N PRO A 627 11.24 2.06 21.90
CA PRO A 627 11.88 0.79 22.18
C PRO A 627 10.85 -0.32 22.47
N TYR A 628 11.18 -1.56 22.08
CA TYR A 628 10.37 -2.74 22.42
C TYR A 628 11.02 -3.53 23.56
N THR A 629 10.22 -4.02 24.50
CA THR A 629 10.71 -4.83 25.63
C THR A 629 10.14 -6.24 25.60
N PHE A 630 11.02 -7.23 25.51
CA PHE A 630 10.69 -8.61 25.84
C PHE A 630 10.65 -8.75 27.36
N VAL A 631 9.49 -9.14 27.91
CA VAL A 631 9.24 -9.13 29.36
C VAL A 631 9.32 -10.54 29.91
N ALA A 632 10.03 -10.70 31.03
CA ALA A 632 10.16 -11.94 31.79
C ALA A 632 10.66 -13.14 30.96
N VAL A 633 11.65 -12.91 30.09
CA VAL A 633 12.30 -13.97 29.31
C VAL A 633 13.02 -14.92 30.27
N GLN A 634 12.72 -16.22 30.18
CA GLN A 634 13.18 -17.24 31.12
C GLN A 634 14.50 -17.88 30.69
N PHE A 635 15.43 -18.01 31.63
CA PHE A 635 16.75 -18.64 31.43
C PHE A 635 17.06 -19.66 32.53
N PRO A 636 17.87 -20.68 32.25
CA PRO A 636 18.42 -21.56 33.29
C PRO A 636 19.31 -20.77 34.27
N ALA A 637 19.12 -20.99 35.57
CA ALA A 637 19.98 -20.42 36.62
C ALA A 637 21.18 -21.36 36.89
N ASP A 638 22.23 -21.25 36.08
CA ASP A 638 23.40 -22.14 36.10
C ASP A 638 24.75 -21.41 36.28
N GLY A 639 24.71 -20.11 36.55
CA GLY A 639 25.91 -19.28 36.69
C GLY A 639 26.67 -18.99 35.39
N ALA A 640 26.16 -19.40 34.22
CA ALA A 640 26.82 -19.16 32.94
C ALA A 640 26.59 -17.73 32.42
N THR A 641 27.57 -17.20 31.68
CA THR A 641 27.41 -15.98 30.89
C THR A 641 26.91 -16.31 29.49
N ARG A 642 26.03 -15.50 28.92
CA ARG A 642 25.44 -15.71 27.58
C ARG A 642 25.55 -14.44 26.73
N ASP A 643 25.81 -14.64 25.45
CA ASP A 643 25.77 -13.60 24.42
C ASP A 643 24.34 -13.50 23.90
N MET A 644 23.84 -12.27 23.70
CA MET A 644 22.46 -12.04 23.28
C MET A 644 22.42 -11.37 21.92
N THR A 645 21.54 -11.85 21.05
CA THR A 645 21.32 -11.27 19.71
C THR A 645 19.86 -10.87 19.55
N ALA A 646 19.63 -9.64 19.08
CA ALA A 646 18.34 -9.19 18.61
C ALA A 646 18.43 -8.94 17.09
N GLU A 647 17.49 -9.50 16.33
CA GLU A 647 17.51 -9.48 14.86
C GLU A 647 16.09 -9.39 14.30
N PHE A 648 15.89 -8.60 13.25
CA PHE A 648 14.65 -8.67 12.47
C PHE A 648 14.76 -9.74 11.39
N THR A 649 13.79 -10.67 11.35
CA THR A 649 13.87 -11.82 10.45
C THR A 649 13.64 -11.50 8.98
N ALA A 650 12.97 -10.38 8.67
CA ALA A 650 12.80 -9.89 7.31
C ALA A 650 14.04 -9.14 6.80
N ASP A 651 14.85 -8.57 7.69
CA ASP A 651 16.13 -7.94 7.39
C ASP A 651 17.20 -8.40 8.38
N THR A 652 17.85 -9.51 8.04
CA THR A 652 18.92 -10.12 8.85
C THR A 652 20.16 -9.23 9.00
N SER A 653 20.27 -8.13 8.23
CA SER A 653 21.34 -7.15 8.41
C SER A 653 21.04 -6.21 9.59
N CYS A 654 19.77 -6.02 9.93
CA CYS A 654 19.30 -5.30 11.11
C CYS A 654 19.42 -6.18 12.36
N THR A 655 20.65 -6.34 12.83
CA THR A 655 21.00 -7.18 13.98
C THR A 655 21.96 -6.48 14.94
N ILE A 656 21.84 -6.79 16.23
CA ILE A 656 22.84 -6.43 17.24
C ILE A 656 23.15 -7.65 18.11
N THR A 657 24.44 -7.87 18.37
CA THR A 657 24.90 -8.90 19.32
C THR A 657 25.68 -8.23 20.45
N GLU A 658 25.23 -8.45 21.67
CA GLU A 658 25.91 -8.00 22.90
C GLU A 658 26.57 -9.19 23.59
N ILE A 659 27.90 -9.10 23.75
CA ILE A 659 28.73 -10.17 24.29
C ILE A 659 28.68 -10.17 25.82
N GLY A 660 28.31 -11.31 26.41
CA GLY A 660 28.20 -11.51 27.86
C GLY A 660 27.14 -10.64 28.52
N LEU A 661 26.10 -10.25 27.78
CA LEU A 661 25.03 -9.37 28.27
C LEU A 661 24.29 -10.01 29.47
N VAL A 662 24.10 -11.33 29.43
CA VAL A 662 23.48 -12.08 30.52
C VAL A 662 24.57 -12.73 31.37
N THR A 663 24.48 -12.56 32.68
CA THR A 663 25.20 -13.38 33.66
C THR A 663 24.16 -14.07 34.54
N ALA A 664 23.95 -15.37 34.32
CA ALA A 664 22.95 -16.12 35.08
C ALA A 664 23.31 -16.14 36.58
N PRO A 665 22.33 -16.04 37.49
CA PRO A 665 22.53 -16.46 38.87
C PRO A 665 22.87 -17.95 38.92
N PHE A 666 23.56 -18.37 39.98
CA PHE A 666 23.76 -19.79 40.27
C PHE A 666 22.46 -20.43 40.77
N GLU A 667 22.36 -21.74 40.60
CA GLU A 667 21.25 -22.58 41.09
C GLU A 667 20.92 -22.32 42.56
N CYS A 668 19.63 -22.36 42.89
CA CYS A 668 19.06 -22.04 44.20
C CYS A 668 18.34 -23.21 44.85
N SER A 669 18.15 -24.33 44.16
CA SER A 669 17.79 -25.60 44.75
C SER A 669 18.98 -26.21 45.50
N ASP A 670 18.85 -26.46 46.80
CA ASP A 670 19.83 -27.20 47.59
C ASP A 670 19.22 -28.26 48.54
N ASP A 671 19.98 -29.35 48.70
CA ASP A 671 19.57 -30.53 49.44
C ASP A 671 19.77 -30.31 50.97
N ALA A 672 18.65 -30.11 51.68
CA ALA A 672 18.43 -30.39 53.11
C ALA A 672 18.89 -29.38 54.19
N CYS A 673 18.34 -28.16 54.21
CA CYS A 673 18.30 -27.33 55.43
C CYS A 673 17.09 -27.73 56.32
N ASP A 674 17.33 -28.31 57.51
CA ASP A 674 16.29 -28.64 58.50
C ASP A 674 15.83 -27.39 59.30
N ASP A 675 14.53 -27.30 59.61
CA ASP A 675 13.87 -26.22 60.40
C ASP A 675 14.49 -26.07 61.81
N VAL A 676 15.07 -24.90 62.11
CA VAL A 676 15.61 -24.58 63.44
C VAL A 676 14.50 -24.01 64.33
N ILE A 677 13.76 -24.90 64.99
CA ILE A 677 12.74 -24.56 65.99
C ILE A 677 13.37 -23.83 67.20
N PRO A 678 12.94 -22.59 67.55
CA PRO A 678 13.36 -21.94 68.79
C PRO A 678 12.86 -22.71 70.03
N PRO A 679 13.67 -22.93 71.08
CA PRO A 679 13.22 -23.64 72.27
C PRO A 679 12.20 -22.82 73.08
N GLY A 680 10.92 -23.22 73.08
CA GLY A 680 9.90 -22.57 73.94
C GLY A 680 8.43 -22.70 73.55
N ASN A 681 8.07 -23.61 72.64
CA ASN A 681 6.79 -23.65 71.92
C ASN A 681 5.54 -23.35 72.77
N PRO A 682 4.75 -22.31 72.44
CA PRO A 682 3.40 -22.17 72.97
C PRO A 682 2.54 -23.35 72.50
N SER A 683 1.72 -23.90 73.41
CA SER A 683 0.81 -25.02 73.13
C SER A 683 -0.66 -24.64 73.38
N ALA A 684 -0.93 -23.34 73.42
CA ALA A 684 -2.22 -22.73 73.75
C ALA A 684 -2.36 -21.40 73.00
N ALA A 685 -3.50 -20.73 73.14
CA ALA A 685 -3.75 -19.41 72.56
C ALA A 685 -2.66 -18.40 72.97
N ILE A 686 -2.24 -17.55 72.03
CA ILE A 686 -1.29 -16.47 72.29
C ILE A 686 -1.99 -15.34 73.05
N SER A 687 -1.32 -14.80 74.07
CA SER A 687 -1.86 -13.69 74.85
C SER A 687 -1.87 -12.39 74.04
N SER A 688 -2.91 -11.57 74.19
CA SER A 688 -2.99 -10.25 73.55
C SER A 688 -1.84 -9.31 73.88
N ALA A 689 -1.19 -9.47 75.04
CA ALA A 689 -0.01 -8.70 75.41
C ALA A 689 1.21 -8.99 74.53
N ASP A 690 1.21 -10.15 73.85
CA ASP A 690 2.30 -10.65 73.01
C ASP A 690 1.99 -10.47 71.52
N VAL A 691 0.86 -9.86 71.16
CA VAL A 691 0.45 -9.67 69.76
C VAL A 691 0.36 -8.18 69.43
N THR A 692 0.93 -7.78 68.29
CA THR A 692 0.70 -6.46 67.68
C THR A 692 0.19 -6.63 66.27
N LEU A 693 -0.96 -6.01 65.96
CA LEU A 693 -1.57 -6.05 64.64
C LEU A 693 -1.22 -4.80 63.84
N ASN A 694 -0.91 -4.98 62.56
CA ASN A 694 -0.77 -3.91 61.58
C ASN A 694 -1.95 -3.99 60.61
N ILE A 695 -2.92 -3.09 60.77
CA ILE A 695 -4.14 -3.05 59.97
C ILE A 695 -4.22 -1.69 59.27
N THR A 696 -4.54 -1.69 57.98
CA THR A 696 -4.86 -0.48 57.22
C THR A 696 -6.36 -0.35 57.03
N GLY A 697 -6.89 0.82 57.37
CA GLY A 697 -8.32 1.09 57.39
C GLY A 697 -8.88 1.08 58.81
N THR A 698 -10.15 1.46 58.95
CA THR A 698 -10.82 1.61 60.25
C THR A 698 -12.02 0.67 60.41
N GLY A 699 -12.30 -0.17 59.41
CA GLY A 699 -13.52 -0.99 59.37
C GLY A 699 -14.79 -0.17 59.12
N GLY A 700 -15.93 -0.77 59.42
CA GLY A 700 -17.25 -0.20 59.19
C GLY A 700 -17.81 -0.53 57.81
N THR A 701 -18.03 0.49 56.99
CA THR A 701 -18.47 0.33 55.57
C THR A 701 -17.33 0.46 54.57
N GLY A 702 -16.08 0.35 55.06
CA GLY A 702 -14.87 0.37 54.26
C GLY A 702 -13.88 -0.68 54.76
N PRO A 703 -12.78 -0.91 54.04
CA PRO A 703 -11.89 -2.04 54.28
C PRO A 703 -11.11 -1.92 55.60
N ALA A 704 -10.74 -3.06 56.16
CA ALA A 704 -9.78 -3.21 57.24
C ALA A 704 -8.77 -4.33 56.87
N ILE A 705 -7.74 -3.94 56.12
CA ILE A 705 -6.75 -4.87 55.56
C ILE A 705 -5.71 -5.25 56.61
N LEU A 706 -5.64 -6.54 56.95
CA LEU A 706 -4.60 -7.07 57.84
C LEU A 706 -3.26 -7.21 57.08
N ASN A 707 -2.33 -6.30 57.34
CA ASN A 707 -1.03 -6.26 56.68
C ASN A 707 -0.01 -7.22 57.32
N SER A 708 0.02 -7.30 58.64
CA SER A 708 0.93 -8.21 59.35
C SER A 708 0.53 -8.42 60.80
N ILE A 709 0.91 -9.55 61.37
CA ILE A 709 0.82 -9.85 62.81
C ILE A 709 2.24 -10.00 63.36
N ALA A 710 2.61 -9.23 64.38
CA ALA A 710 3.86 -9.45 65.11
C ALA A 710 3.57 -10.19 66.42
N ILE A 711 4.32 -11.27 66.68
CA ILE A 711 4.22 -12.08 67.90
C ILE A 711 5.51 -11.92 68.71
N ALA A 712 5.38 -11.66 70.00
CA ALA A 712 6.53 -11.43 70.87
C ALA A 712 7.43 -12.67 70.95
N GLY A 713 8.70 -12.49 70.60
CA GLY A 713 9.69 -13.57 70.55
C GLY A 713 10.00 -14.08 69.14
N GLU A 714 9.16 -13.75 68.15
CA GLU A 714 9.41 -14.05 66.75
C GLU A 714 10.24 -12.91 66.10
N PRO A 715 11.18 -13.25 65.20
CA PRO A 715 12.15 -12.29 64.67
C PRO A 715 11.52 -11.25 63.74
N ASN A 716 10.49 -11.64 62.99
CA ASN A 716 9.81 -10.79 62.01
C ASN A 716 8.28 -10.82 62.23
N PRO A 717 7.57 -9.76 61.80
CA PRO A 717 6.11 -9.81 61.65
C PRO A 717 5.70 -10.79 60.54
N PHE A 718 4.67 -11.60 60.81
CA PHE A 718 4.03 -12.48 59.85
C PHE A 718 3.18 -11.66 58.88
N ALA A 719 3.66 -11.45 57.66
CA ALA A 719 2.95 -10.75 56.60
C ALA A 719 2.32 -11.69 55.56
N GLU A 720 2.76 -12.95 55.53
CA GLU A 720 2.33 -13.99 54.60
C GLU A 720 1.23 -14.87 55.23
N TYR A 721 0.35 -15.39 54.37
CA TYR A 721 -0.71 -16.33 54.74
C TYR A 721 -0.83 -17.41 53.67
N TYR A 722 -1.23 -18.61 54.08
CA TYR A 722 -1.58 -19.67 53.15
C TYR A 722 -2.96 -19.37 52.55
N ASN A 723 -3.01 -19.28 51.23
CA ASN A 723 -4.27 -19.08 50.53
C ASN A 723 -5.02 -20.42 50.45
N PRO A 724 -6.26 -20.51 50.94
CA PRO A 724 -7.04 -21.74 50.81
C PRO A 724 -7.37 -22.01 49.35
N THR A 725 -7.54 -23.28 49.00
CA THR A 725 -7.87 -23.72 47.63
C THR A 725 -9.25 -24.34 47.53
N GLU A 726 -9.78 -24.86 48.63
CA GLU A 726 -11.13 -25.43 48.72
C GLU A 726 -11.70 -25.16 50.11
N VAL A 727 -12.99 -24.82 50.17
CA VAL A 727 -13.71 -24.71 51.44
C VAL A 727 -14.95 -25.58 51.39
N ASN A 728 -15.03 -26.53 52.32
CA ASN A 728 -16.18 -27.39 52.52
C ASN A 728 -16.95 -26.97 53.76
N TYR A 729 -18.25 -27.24 53.81
CA TYR A 729 -19.08 -26.83 54.94
C TYR A 729 -20.24 -27.79 55.17
N GLN A 730 -20.75 -27.81 56.41
CA GLN A 730 -21.94 -28.54 56.77
C GLN A 730 -22.77 -27.73 57.77
N PHE A 731 -23.98 -27.31 57.35
CA PHE A 731 -24.92 -26.58 58.20
C PHE A 731 -26.22 -27.38 58.38
N ALA A 732 -26.68 -27.53 59.62
CA ALA A 732 -27.88 -28.30 59.96
C ALA A 732 -29.20 -27.58 59.61
N ASN A 733 -29.17 -26.27 59.33
CA ASN A 733 -30.32 -25.45 58.91
C ASN A 733 -29.92 -24.42 57.82
N PRO A 734 -29.91 -24.80 56.54
CA PRO A 734 -29.30 -24.03 55.45
C PRO A 734 -30.19 -22.92 54.87
N ASP A 735 -31.03 -22.26 55.67
CA ASP A 735 -31.85 -21.16 55.18
C ASP A 735 -30.94 -19.98 54.76
N ALA A 736 -31.16 -19.44 53.56
CA ALA A 736 -30.32 -18.39 52.95
C ALA A 736 -30.17 -17.10 53.77
N ASN A 737 -31.04 -16.90 54.78
CA ASN A 737 -31.03 -15.74 55.65
C ASN A 737 -30.24 -15.97 56.95
N SER A 738 -29.70 -17.17 57.14
CA SER A 738 -29.06 -17.60 58.38
C SER A 738 -27.55 -17.78 58.26
N GLN A 739 -27.03 -17.87 57.03
CA GLN A 739 -25.60 -17.86 56.72
C GLN A 739 -25.37 -17.03 55.45
N PHE A 740 -24.54 -15.99 55.53
CA PHE A 740 -24.21 -15.16 54.38
C PHE A 740 -22.85 -14.50 54.53
N ILE A 741 -22.20 -14.21 53.40
CA ILE A 741 -20.95 -13.49 53.34
C ILE A 741 -21.24 -11.99 53.36
N LEU A 742 -20.63 -11.28 54.29
CA LEU A 742 -20.65 -9.83 54.35
C LEU A 742 -19.31 -9.30 53.86
N ASP A 743 -19.38 -8.35 52.93
CA ASP A 743 -18.24 -7.56 52.45
C ASP A 743 -18.53 -6.10 52.78
N GLN A 744 -17.76 -5.53 53.72
CA GLN A 744 -17.90 -4.15 54.21
C GLN A 744 -19.35 -3.83 54.67
N ASP A 745 -19.93 -4.79 55.40
CA ASP A 745 -21.30 -4.81 55.92
C ASP A 745 -22.42 -4.80 54.85
N VAL A 746 -22.07 -5.14 53.61
CA VAL A 746 -23.02 -5.40 52.52
C VAL A 746 -23.10 -6.91 52.29
N VAL A 747 -24.31 -7.46 52.18
CA VAL A 747 -24.51 -8.90 51.89
C VAL A 747 -24.06 -9.18 50.47
N GLY A 748 -22.93 -9.87 50.33
CA GLY A 748 -22.32 -10.23 49.05
C GLY A 748 -22.87 -11.54 48.47
N ALA A 749 -23.04 -12.57 49.31
CA ALA A 749 -23.55 -13.88 48.92
C ALA A 749 -24.31 -14.57 50.05
N ASN A 750 -25.31 -15.40 49.73
CA ASN A 750 -25.96 -16.29 50.71
C ASN A 750 -25.31 -17.66 50.66
N VAL A 751 -25.02 -18.25 51.82
CA VAL A 751 -24.47 -19.61 51.90
C VAL A 751 -25.61 -20.58 52.20
N THR A 752 -26.08 -21.30 51.17
CA THR A 752 -27.15 -22.31 51.32
C THR A 752 -26.60 -23.68 50.96
N GLN A 753 -26.92 -24.71 51.76
CA GLN A 753 -26.54 -26.10 51.46
C GLN A 753 -27.00 -26.50 50.05
N GLY A 754 -26.02 -26.61 49.15
CA GLY A 754 -26.19 -27.03 47.77
C GLY A 754 -25.63 -28.43 47.51
N PRO A 755 -25.80 -28.98 46.29
CA PRO A 755 -25.16 -30.23 45.87
C PRO A 755 -23.64 -30.11 45.68
N ALA A 756 -23.11 -28.89 45.69
CA ALA A 756 -21.68 -28.62 45.72
C ALA A 756 -21.21 -28.61 47.18
N ILE A 757 -20.22 -29.45 47.48
CA ILE A 757 -19.55 -29.48 48.79
C ILE A 757 -18.68 -28.22 48.97
N PHE A 758 -18.46 -27.46 47.88
CA PHE A 758 -17.65 -26.25 47.75
C PHE A 758 -18.51 -24.98 47.52
N ASP A 759 -18.18 -23.86 48.16
CA ASP A 759 -18.77 -22.53 47.91
C ASP A 759 -17.67 -21.49 47.58
N PRO A 760 -17.61 -20.97 46.33
CA PRO A 760 -16.62 -19.98 45.91
C PRO A 760 -16.64 -18.69 46.74
N ALA A 761 -17.82 -18.22 47.18
CA ALA A 761 -17.89 -16.98 47.94
C ALA A 761 -17.32 -17.14 49.36
N LEU A 762 -17.45 -18.36 49.91
CA LEU A 762 -16.83 -18.70 51.18
C LEU A 762 -15.31 -18.85 51.05
N LEU A 763 -14.84 -19.44 49.94
CA LEU A 763 -13.41 -19.47 49.60
C LEU A 763 -12.84 -18.06 49.48
N ASP A 764 -13.50 -17.18 48.72
CA ASP A 764 -13.08 -15.79 48.51
C ASP A 764 -13.00 -15.03 49.85
N ALA A 765 -14.01 -15.19 50.72
CA ALA A 765 -14.03 -14.54 52.03
C ALA A 765 -12.90 -15.02 52.96
N PHE A 766 -12.52 -16.30 52.92
CA PHE A 766 -11.39 -16.82 53.71
C PHE A 766 -10.02 -16.54 53.09
N ALA A 767 -9.95 -16.34 51.77
CA ALA A 767 -8.74 -15.99 51.03
C ALA A 767 -8.38 -14.49 51.11
N ASP A 768 -9.38 -13.63 51.31
CA ASP A 768 -9.19 -12.18 51.41
C ASP A 768 -8.44 -11.76 52.70
N ARG A 769 -7.71 -10.65 52.67
CA ARG A 769 -7.06 -10.05 53.85
C ARG A 769 -7.92 -9.02 54.56
N ASP A 770 -9.03 -8.61 53.95
CA ASP A 770 -9.98 -7.69 54.56
C ASP A 770 -10.72 -8.39 55.70
N LEU A 771 -10.57 -7.88 56.92
CA LEU A 771 -11.34 -8.35 58.09
C LEU A 771 -12.82 -7.98 57.98
N MET A 772 -13.17 -7.07 57.08
CA MET A 772 -14.55 -6.70 56.75
C MET A 772 -15.18 -7.60 55.68
N HIS A 773 -14.48 -8.61 55.18
CA HIS A 773 -14.99 -9.65 54.29
C HIS A 773 -14.98 -11.03 54.98
N TRP A 774 -16.15 -11.52 55.40
CA TRP A 774 -16.26 -12.57 56.43
C TRP A 774 -17.62 -13.30 56.40
N LEU A 775 -17.70 -14.45 57.09
CA LEU A 775 -18.91 -15.27 57.18
C LEU A 775 -19.78 -14.86 58.37
N SER A 776 -21.00 -14.39 58.07
CA SER A 776 -22.04 -14.12 59.07
C SER A 776 -22.98 -15.28 59.29
N MET A 777 -23.27 -15.54 60.56
CA MET A 777 -24.07 -16.66 61.02
C MET A 777 -25.09 -16.19 62.06
N ASP A 778 -26.33 -16.67 61.96
CA ASP A 778 -27.39 -16.30 62.90
C ASP A 778 -27.62 -17.33 64.04
N ALA A 779 -28.62 -17.07 64.86
CA ALA A 779 -29.04 -17.88 66.00
C ALA A 779 -29.51 -19.32 65.68
N THR A 780 -29.57 -19.73 64.41
CA THR A 780 -30.14 -21.02 63.99
C THR A 780 -29.11 -22.13 63.78
N ILE A 781 -27.83 -21.80 63.97
CA ILE A 781 -26.66 -22.68 63.85
C ILE A 781 -26.52 -23.63 65.05
N ARG A 782 -26.03 -24.85 64.81
CA ARG A 782 -25.89 -25.92 65.81
C ARG A 782 -24.43 -26.23 66.12
N ASP A 783 -24.22 -26.92 67.25
CA ASP A 783 -22.90 -27.39 67.71
C ASP A 783 -22.25 -28.50 66.84
N THR A 784 -22.89 -28.82 65.71
CA THR A 784 -22.42 -29.78 64.70
C THR A 784 -22.04 -29.11 63.39
N ASP A 785 -22.21 -27.79 63.30
CA ASP A 785 -22.03 -27.02 62.09
C ASP A 785 -20.58 -26.57 61.95
N PHE A 786 -20.00 -26.75 60.77
CA PHE A 786 -18.58 -26.50 60.55
C PHE A 786 -18.25 -25.98 59.15
N ASN A 787 -17.10 -25.33 59.06
CA ASN A 787 -16.36 -25.05 57.83
C ASN A 787 -15.03 -25.80 57.86
N GLU A 788 -14.61 -26.34 56.73
CA GLU A 788 -13.30 -26.96 56.50
C GLU A 788 -12.59 -26.19 55.40
N ILE A 789 -11.40 -25.71 55.71
CA ILE A 789 -10.59 -24.88 54.82
C ILE A 789 -9.37 -25.72 54.44
N TYR A 790 -9.24 -26.02 53.15
CA TYR A 790 -8.20 -26.89 52.58
C TYR A 790 -7.14 -26.11 51.84
N TYR A 791 -5.93 -26.67 51.80
CA TYR A 791 -4.76 -26.15 51.10
C TYR A 791 -4.25 -27.19 50.10
N ASP A 792 -3.65 -26.73 49.00
CA ASP A 792 -3.11 -27.54 47.92
C ASP A 792 -1.80 -28.27 48.27
N ALA A 793 -1.03 -27.72 49.20
CA ALA A 793 0.21 -28.29 49.70
C ALA A 793 0.10 -28.69 51.19
N PRO A 794 0.81 -29.76 51.63
CA PRO A 794 0.92 -30.08 53.04
C PRO A 794 1.62 -28.96 53.81
N ILE A 795 1.03 -28.55 54.92
CA ILE A 795 1.61 -27.58 55.84
C ILE A 795 2.18 -28.35 57.03
N ALA A 796 3.50 -28.45 57.12
CA ALA A 796 4.16 -29.03 58.28
C ALA A 796 3.87 -28.18 59.53
N SER A 797 3.26 -28.77 60.56
CA SER A 797 2.98 -28.08 61.82
C SER A 797 4.28 -27.61 62.48
N ALA A 798 4.34 -26.34 62.86
CA ALA A 798 5.50 -25.75 63.50
C ALA A 798 5.05 -24.69 64.52
N PRO A 799 5.83 -24.39 65.57
CA PRO A 799 5.42 -23.50 66.65
C PRO A 799 5.36 -22.01 66.28
N ASN A 800 5.94 -21.68 65.13
CA ASN A 800 5.98 -20.38 64.46
C ASN A 800 4.99 -20.28 63.28
N ARG A 801 4.14 -21.30 63.07
CA ARG A 801 3.02 -21.24 62.13
C ARG A 801 1.75 -21.15 62.94
N TYR A 802 0.89 -20.19 62.63
CA TYR A 802 -0.28 -19.90 63.46
C TYR A 802 -1.56 -19.96 62.66
N VAL A 803 -2.57 -20.61 63.24
CA VAL A 803 -3.96 -20.45 62.80
C VAL A 803 -4.54 -19.23 63.51
N VAL A 804 -5.17 -18.37 62.73
CA VAL A 804 -5.85 -17.15 63.18
C VAL A 804 -7.33 -17.33 62.91
N VAL A 805 -8.16 -17.10 63.92
CA VAL A 805 -9.63 -17.14 63.80
C VAL A 805 -10.20 -15.85 64.37
N THR A 806 -11.12 -15.22 63.65
CA THR A 806 -11.84 -14.03 64.09
C THR A 806 -13.22 -14.39 64.63
N GLU A 807 -13.77 -13.55 65.49
CA GLU A 807 -15.13 -13.66 65.99
C GLU A 807 -15.65 -12.25 66.33
N ARG A 808 -16.88 -11.90 65.92
CA ARG A 808 -17.43 -10.57 66.19
C ARG A 808 -18.00 -10.50 67.61
N GLN A 809 -17.51 -9.54 68.39
CA GLN A 809 -17.75 -9.36 69.83
C GLN A 809 -17.06 -10.39 70.74
N GLY A 810 -16.34 -11.37 70.18
CA GLY A 810 -15.62 -12.38 70.95
C GLY A 810 -16.54 -13.17 71.88
N ASN A 811 -17.79 -13.38 71.46
CA ASN A 811 -18.90 -13.87 72.27
C ASN A 811 -19.35 -15.29 71.89
N ASN A 812 -18.76 -15.90 70.86
CA ASN A 812 -19.04 -17.27 70.43
C ASN A 812 -17.82 -18.20 70.53
N ASP A 813 -18.01 -19.37 71.16
CA ASP A 813 -16.94 -20.37 71.26
C ASP A 813 -16.79 -21.15 69.93
N LEU A 814 -15.58 -21.17 69.40
CA LEU A 814 -15.20 -21.91 68.18
C LEU A 814 -14.21 -23.02 68.50
N GLN A 815 -14.41 -24.20 67.92
CA GLN A 815 -13.50 -25.34 67.99
C GLN A 815 -12.69 -25.44 66.69
N ILE A 816 -11.37 -25.53 66.81
CA ILE A 816 -10.41 -25.59 65.71
C ILE A 816 -9.74 -26.96 65.71
N GLU A 817 -9.78 -27.66 64.58
CA GLU A 817 -9.13 -28.97 64.39
C GLU A 817 -8.25 -28.95 63.13
N ALA A 818 -7.15 -29.69 63.13
CA ALA A 818 -6.34 -29.90 61.92
C ALA A 818 -6.95 -31.01 61.07
N ILE A 819 -6.80 -30.97 59.74
CA ILE A 819 -7.31 -31.97 58.80
C ILE A 819 -6.13 -32.68 58.13
N ASP A 820 -6.20 -34.00 58.00
CA ASP A 820 -5.21 -34.80 57.25
C ASP A 820 -5.51 -34.89 55.74
N ALA A 821 -4.62 -35.52 54.97
CA ALA A 821 -4.77 -35.69 53.51
C ALA A 821 -6.06 -36.42 53.08
N THR A 822 -6.77 -37.09 54.00
CA THR A 822 -7.99 -37.84 53.72
C THR A 822 -9.26 -37.04 54.04
N GLY A 823 -9.13 -35.80 54.51
CA GLY A 823 -10.26 -34.98 54.97
C GLY A 823 -10.72 -35.33 56.40
N THR A 824 -9.89 -36.03 57.18
CA THR A 824 -10.25 -36.42 58.56
C THR A 824 -9.64 -35.45 59.56
N PRO A 825 -10.42 -34.93 60.54
CA PRO A 825 -9.86 -34.18 61.66
C PRO A 825 -8.88 -35.02 62.49
N ILE A 826 -7.72 -34.45 62.79
CA ILE A 826 -6.62 -35.08 63.53
C ILE A 826 -6.13 -34.17 64.66
N GLY A 827 -5.43 -34.78 65.62
CA GLY A 827 -4.81 -34.06 66.72
C GLY A 827 -5.73 -33.76 67.90
N THR A 828 -5.44 -32.67 68.62
CA THR A 828 -6.19 -32.17 69.76
C THR A 828 -6.93 -30.89 69.36
N PRO A 829 -8.26 -30.82 69.51
CA PRO A 829 -8.99 -29.60 69.17
C PRO A 829 -8.58 -28.42 70.06
N ALA A 830 -8.31 -27.26 69.45
CA ALA A 830 -8.13 -26.00 70.17
C ALA A 830 -9.46 -25.26 70.30
N ILE A 831 -9.69 -24.60 71.44
CA ILE A 831 -10.93 -23.88 71.71
C ILE A 831 -10.64 -22.38 71.76
N ALA A 832 -11.24 -21.62 70.85
CA ALA A 832 -11.29 -20.17 70.88
C ALA A 832 -12.55 -19.75 71.66
N ASP A 833 -12.39 -19.49 72.96
CA ASP A 833 -13.45 -19.00 73.84
C ASP A 833 -13.25 -17.52 74.19
N VAL A 834 -14.19 -16.97 74.96
CA VAL A 834 -14.17 -15.58 75.46
C VAL A 834 -12.88 -15.17 76.20
N THR A 835 -12.02 -16.11 76.60
CA THR A 835 -10.73 -15.85 77.24
C THR A 835 -9.55 -15.92 76.29
N ALA A 836 -9.70 -16.57 75.13
CA ALA A 836 -8.73 -16.61 74.06
C ALA A 836 -8.82 -15.39 73.13
N TYR A 837 -10.01 -14.81 72.99
CA TYR A 837 -10.24 -13.65 72.13
C TYR A 837 -9.63 -12.36 72.69
N PHE A 838 -9.11 -11.54 71.78
CA PHE A 838 -8.75 -10.16 72.05
C PHE A 838 -9.16 -9.23 70.93
N ASP A 839 -9.38 -7.97 71.26
CA ASP A 839 -9.85 -6.92 70.36
C ASP A 839 -8.78 -6.55 69.32
N SER A 840 -9.17 -6.53 68.04
CA SER A 840 -8.32 -6.10 66.93
C SER A 840 -8.14 -4.59 66.84
N GLY A 841 -9.02 -3.82 67.47
CA GLY A 841 -9.16 -2.38 67.30
C GLY A 841 -9.96 -1.98 66.05
N ILE A 842 -10.63 -2.92 65.39
CA ILE A 842 -11.51 -2.70 64.24
C ILE A 842 -12.96 -3.02 64.62
N ASP A 843 -13.86 -2.11 64.27
CA ASP A 843 -15.30 -2.26 64.49
C ASP A 843 -16.05 -2.37 63.16
N ASP A 844 -17.19 -3.07 63.17
CA ASP A 844 -18.16 -2.99 62.09
C ASP A 844 -18.99 -1.69 62.12
N SER A 845 -19.88 -1.49 61.13
CA SER A 845 -20.70 -0.26 61.00
C SER A 845 -21.72 -0.09 62.13
N SER A 846 -21.92 -1.13 62.95
CA SER A 846 -22.76 -1.13 64.15
C SER A 846 -21.95 -1.00 65.45
N PHE A 847 -20.66 -0.70 65.37
CA PHE A 847 -19.73 -0.61 66.50
C PHE A 847 -19.61 -1.94 67.27
N ARG A 848 -19.58 -3.07 66.54
CA ARG A 848 -19.24 -4.38 67.09
C ARG A 848 -17.78 -4.68 66.80
N ASP A 849 -16.99 -4.88 67.85
CA ASP A 849 -15.57 -5.19 67.79
C ASP A 849 -15.32 -6.50 67.02
N ILE A 850 -14.29 -6.55 66.19
CA ILE A 850 -13.78 -7.79 65.59
C ILE A 850 -12.68 -8.33 66.49
N ASN A 851 -12.92 -9.48 67.12
CA ASN A 851 -11.95 -10.12 68.01
C ASN A 851 -11.20 -11.24 67.30
N LEU A 852 -9.97 -11.54 67.73
CA LEU A 852 -9.13 -12.61 67.19
C LEU A 852 -8.64 -13.54 68.28
N ALA A 853 -8.51 -14.82 67.93
CA ALA A 853 -7.76 -15.81 68.68
C ALA A 853 -6.68 -16.42 67.78
N ILE A 854 -5.47 -16.57 68.31
CA ILE A 854 -4.29 -17.05 67.56
C ILE A 854 -3.72 -18.27 68.27
N PHE A 855 -3.58 -19.38 67.54
CA PHE A 855 -3.01 -20.62 68.07
C PHE A 855 -1.84 -21.08 67.19
N PRO A 856 -0.73 -21.53 67.76
CA PRO A 856 0.31 -22.20 66.98
C PRO A 856 -0.26 -23.53 66.45
N LEU A 857 0.14 -23.96 65.26
CA LEU A 857 -0.30 -25.25 64.69
C LEU A 857 0.10 -26.43 65.60
N THR A 858 1.15 -26.26 66.40
CA THR A 858 1.55 -27.24 67.42
C THR A 858 0.55 -27.42 68.56
N ALA A 859 -0.41 -26.51 68.73
CA ALA A 859 -1.53 -26.69 69.64
C ALA A 859 -2.55 -27.71 69.10
N LEU A 860 -2.61 -27.89 67.78
CA LEU A 860 -3.52 -28.83 67.10
C LEU A 860 -2.87 -30.21 66.94
N VAL A 861 -1.65 -30.27 66.39
CA VAL A 861 -0.92 -31.53 66.10
C VAL A 861 0.56 -31.41 66.47
N PRO A 862 1.29 -32.50 66.74
CA PRO A 862 2.73 -32.43 67.02
C PRO A 862 3.53 -31.73 65.90
N GLY A 863 4.61 -31.02 66.25
CA GLY A 863 5.48 -30.37 65.26
C GLY A 863 6.06 -31.37 64.24
N GLY A 864 6.18 -30.93 62.98
CA GLY A 864 6.53 -31.75 61.82
C GLY A 864 5.38 -32.63 61.29
N THR A 865 4.18 -32.58 61.88
CA THR A 865 3.01 -33.29 61.33
C THR A 865 2.39 -32.46 60.22
N ASP A 866 2.29 -33.00 59.01
CA ASP A 866 1.62 -32.36 57.90
C ASP A 866 0.11 -32.26 58.13
N ILE A 867 -0.44 -31.08 57.90
CA ILE A 867 -1.88 -30.82 57.84
C ILE A 867 -2.23 -30.36 56.43
N TYR A 868 -3.45 -30.67 55.98
CA TYR A 868 -3.98 -30.33 54.65
C TYR A 868 -5.13 -29.33 54.74
N GLY A 869 -5.51 -28.94 55.96
CA GLY A 869 -6.59 -28.01 56.21
C GLY A 869 -6.87 -27.81 57.69
N ILE A 870 -7.84 -26.94 57.97
CA ILE A 870 -8.39 -26.69 59.31
C ILE A 870 -9.91 -26.80 59.28
N ARG A 871 -10.50 -27.37 60.34
CA ARG A 871 -11.94 -27.37 60.57
C ARG A 871 -12.29 -26.39 61.69
N ILE A 872 -13.24 -25.50 61.42
CA ILE A 872 -13.83 -24.59 62.39
C ILE A 872 -15.26 -25.06 62.69
N THR A 873 -15.48 -25.63 63.87
CA THR A 873 -16.78 -26.10 64.35
C THR A 873 -17.36 -25.13 65.35
N GLN A 874 -18.63 -24.78 65.19
CA GLN A 874 -19.37 -23.95 66.13
C GLN A 874 -19.68 -24.78 67.38
N ILE A 875 -19.35 -24.33 68.59
CA ILE A 875 -19.63 -25.10 69.82
C ILE A 875 -20.28 -24.30 70.95
N GLY A 876 -20.34 -22.97 70.83
CA GLY A 876 -20.87 -22.06 71.86
C GLY A 876 -22.33 -21.63 71.74
N ALA A 877 -23.07 -22.06 70.71
CA ALA A 877 -24.41 -21.55 70.43
C ALA A 877 -25.43 -21.96 71.53
N PRO A 878 -26.24 -21.03 72.09
CA PRO A 878 -27.28 -21.39 73.07
C PRO A 878 -28.32 -22.32 72.43
N ALA A 879 -28.68 -23.40 73.13
CA ALA A 879 -29.50 -24.52 72.64
C ALA A 879 -30.97 -24.20 72.22
N PHE A 880 -31.35 -22.93 72.03
CA PHE A 880 -32.71 -22.53 71.66
C PHE A 880 -32.73 -21.45 70.57
N PRO A 881 -33.61 -21.58 69.54
CA PRO A 881 -33.74 -20.59 68.46
C PRO A 881 -34.08 -19.18 68.99
N GLY A 882 -33.29 -18.18 68.58
CA GLY A 882 -33.59 -16.75 68.76
C GLY A 882 -32.95 -16.05 69.96
N ALA A 883 -31.86 -16.57 70.53
CA ALA A 883 -31.18 -15.96 71.70
C ALA A 883 -29.65 -15.89 71.64
N GLY A 884 -29.01 -16.16 70.50
CA GLY A 884 -27.56 -15.96 70.28
C GLY A 884 -27.30 -15.41 68.87
N ASP A 885 -26.17 -14.75 68.65
CA ASP A 885 -25.52 -14.69 67.34
C ASP A 885 -24.84 -16.05 67.08
N GLY A 886 -24.78 -16.46 65.81
CA GLY A 886 -23.96 -17.60 65.42
C GLY A 886 -22.53 -17.13 65.22
N GLY A 887 -21.54 -18.03 65.27
CA GLY A 887 -20.13 -17.64 65.18
C GLY A 887 -19.80 -16.93 63.88
N ASP A 888 -19.64 -15.62 64.00
CA ASP A 888 -19.39 -14.66 62.94
C ASP A 888 -17.87 -14.58 62.69
N HIS A 889 -17.31 -15.34 61.73
CA HIS A 889 -15.86 -15.59 61.70
C HIS A 889 -15.17 -15.55 60.32
N LYS A 890 -13.84 -15.45 60.38
CA LYS A 890 -12.84 -15.66 59.34
C LYS A 890 -11.72 -16.53 59.91
N ALA A 891 -11.10 -17.39 59.11
CA ALA A 891 -9.98 -18.22 59.55
C ALA A 891 -8.94 -18.38 58.44
N PHE A 892 -7.66 -18.31 58.80
CA PHE A 892 -6.52 -18.49 57.89
C PHE A 892 -5.27 -18.88 58.67
N ILE A 893 -4.26 -19.38 57.96
CA ILE A 893 -2.94 -19.73 58.54
C ILE A 893 -1.93 -18.68 58.10
N ILE A 894 -1.21 -18.11 59.06
CA ILE A 894 -0.09 -17.20 58.81
C ILE A 894 1.25 -17.93 58.97
N TYR A 895 2.22 -17.51 58.16
CA TYR A 895 3.60 -18.01 58.22
C TYR A 895 4.58 -16.87 57.87
N ASP A 896 5.85 -17.11 58.16
CA ASP A 896 6.94 -16.24 57.72
C ASP A 896 7.83 -17.09 56.81
N SER A 897 7.90 -16.70 55.54
CA SER A 897 8.66 -17.40 54.50
C SER A 897 10.16 -17.42 54.79
N THR A 898 10.65 -16.56 55.68
CA THR A 898 12.06 -16.48 56.09
C THR A 898 12.45 -17.48 57.17
N PHE A 899 11.55 -18.39 57.59
CA PHE A 899 11.86 -19.44 58.58
C PHE A 899 12.67 -20.62 58.06
N PHE A 900 12.81 -20.76 56.74
CA PHE A 900 13.89 -21.55 56.17
C PHE A 900 15.14 -20.68 56.21
N THR A 901 16.23 -21.16 56.82
CA THR A 901 17.53 -20.56 56.52
C THR A 901 17.95 -21.11 55.16
N PRO A 902 17.82 -20.35 54.06
CA PRO A 902 18.27 -20.82 52.76
C PRO A 902 19.79 -21.01 52.84
N PRO A 903 20.39 -21.95 52.09
CA PRO A 903 21.85 -22.06 52.00
C PRO A 903 22.49 -20.73 51.67
N PRO A 904 23.78 -20.54 51.97
CA PRO A 904 24.47 -19.37 51.45
C PRO A 904 24.49 -19.42 49.92
N THR A 905 24.18 -18.29 49.26
CA THR A 905 24.18 -18.19 47.79
C THR A 905 25.60 -17.96 47.30
N ILE A 906 26.05 -18.67 46.26
CA ILE A 906 27.27 -18.31 45.51
C ILE A 906 26.88 -17.19 44.55
N GLU A 907 27.57 -16.05 44.64
CA GLU A 907 27.29 -14.91 43.77
C GLU A 907 28.02 -15.05 42.43
N SER A 908 27.41 -14.52 41.37
CA SER A 908 28.01 -14.44 40.03
C SER A 908 29.28 -13.58 39.99
N THR A 909 29.48 -12.73 40.99
CA THR A 909 30.72 -11.98 41.23
C THR A 909 31.88 -12.87 41.70
N THR A 910 31.67 -14.16 41.96
CA THR A 910 32.76 -15.13 42.16
C THR A 910 33.65 -15.17 40.93
N PHE A 911 34.95 -14.89 41.08
CA PHE A 911 35.85 -14.72 39.94
C PHE A 911 37.16 -15.49 40.06
N VAL A 912 37.67 -15.92 38.90
CA VAL A 912 38.95 -16.62 38.75
C VAL A 912 40.01 -15.65 38.25
N THR A 913 41.11 -15.53 38.99
CA THR A 913 42.33 -14.89 38.47
C THR A 913 43.21 -15.96 37.81
N GLN A 914 43.37 -15.84 36.50
CA GLN A 914 44.17 -16.76 35.70
C GLN A 914 45.67 -16.65 36.02
N PRO A 915 46.44 -17.74 35.90
CA PRO A 915 47.87 -17.73 36.18
C PRO A 915 48.63 -16.82 35.22
N THR A 916 49.70 -16.20 35.74
CA THR A 916 50.66 -15.47 34.90
C THR A 916 51.91 -16.32 34.68
N CYS A 917 52.61 -16.09 33.57
CA CYS A 917 53.83 -16.83 33.20
C CYS A 917 54.88 -17.01 34.33
N PRO A 918 55.16 -16.03 35.22
CA PRO A 918 56.16 -16.22 36.26
C PRO A 918 55.71 -17.10 37.44
N THR A 919 54.40 -17.24 37.69
CA THR A 919 53.86 -18.00 38.84
C THR A 919 53.31 -19.36 38.45
N GLY A 920 52.68 -19.48 37.27
CA GLY A 920 52.04 -20.72 36.81
C GLY A 920 50.82 -21.15 37.63
N GLN A 921 50.41 -20.34 38.61
CA GLN A 921 49.30 -20.61 39.53
C GLN A 921 48.33 -19.44 39.57
N GLY A 922 47.04 -19.74 39.65
CA GLY A 922 45.93 -18.80 39.71
C GLY A 922 45.31 -18.69 41.11
N SER A 923 44.15 -18.03 41.20
CA SER A 923 43.37 -17.92 42.42
C SER A 923 41.88 -17.83 42.15
N ILE A 924 41.05 -18.32 43.07
CA ILE A 924 39.59 -18.16 43.04
C ILE A 924 39.18 -17.32 44.25
N THR A 925 38.40 -16.27 44.03
CA THR A 925 37.74 -15.51 45.11
C THR A 925 36.25 -15.79 45.02
N VAL A 926 35.73 -16.53 46.00
CA VAL A 926 34.30 -16.84 46.12
C VAL A 926 33.61 -15.65 46.73
N ASP A 927 32.55 -15.18 46.09
CA ASP A 927 31.63 -14.22 46.66
C ASP A 927 30.35 -14.96 47.01
N ALA A 928 29.86 -14.76 48.23
CA ALA A 928 28.70 -15.51 48.71
C ALA A 928 27.88 -14.67 49.69
N THR A 929 26.56 -14.75 49.54
CA THR A 929 25.60 -14.05 50.40
C THR A 929 25.16 -14.95 51.55
N ASP A 930 25.13 -14.37 52.76
CA ASP A 930 24.51 -14.98 53.93
C ASP A 930 23.00 -14.74 53.85
N ASN A 931 22.25 -15.82 53.67
CA ASN A 931 20.78 -15.80 53.64
C ASN A 931 20.16 -15.98 55.04
N GLY A 932 20.90 -15.64 56.10
CA GLY A 932 20.41 -15.63 57.47
C GLY A 932 20.95 -16.77 58.34
N GLY A 933 21.88 -17.58 57.84
CA GLY A 933 22.50 -18.70 58.56
C GLY A 933 23.81 -18.36 59.28
N GLY A 934 24.36 -17.17 59.02
CA GLY A 934 25.50 -16.61 59.72
C GLY A 934 26.83 -16.88 59.00
N VAL A 935 27.86 -17.29 59.75
CA VAL A 935 29.23 -17.39 59.21
C VAL A 935 29.34 -18.47 58.14
N ILE A 936 29.74 -18.08 56.94
CA ILE A 936 29.94 -18.95 55.78
C ILE A 936 31.37 -19.55 55.79
N GLU A 937 31.48 -20.84 55.46
CA GLU A 937 32.73 -21.50 55.08
C GLU A 937 32.70 -21.89 53.60
N TYR A 938 33.87 -21.87 52.97
CA TYR A 938 34.08 -22.04 51.53
C TYR A 938 34.93 -23.27 51.25
N SER A 939 34.69 -23.93 50.12
CA SER A 939 35.45 -25.09 49.63
C SER A 939 35.58 -25.04 48.10
N LEU A 940 36.62 -25.69 47.55
CA LEU A 940 36.81 -25.89 46.10
C LEU A 940 36.62 -27.36 45.66
N ASP A 941 36.31 -28.25 46.60
CA ASP A 941 36.17 -29.69 46.35
C ASP A 941 35.04 -30.34 47.15
N GLY A 942 34.19 -29.53 47.81
CA GLY A 942 33.11 -30.00 48.70
C GLY A 942 33.57 -30.68 50.00
N THR A 943 34.88 -30.87 50.23
CA THR A 943 35.40 -31.65 51.37
C THR A 943 36.33 -30.86 52.29
N ASN A 944 37.10 -29.91 51.76
CA ASN A 944 38.07 -29.08 52.50
C ASN A 944 37.55 -27.65 52.69
N TRP A 945 37.09 -27.35 53.91
CA TRP A 945 36.40 -26.09 54.22
C TRP A 945 37.29 -25.08 54.94
N GLN A 946 37.19 -23.80 54.56
CA GLN A 946 37.89 -22.68 55.20
C GLN A 946 36.99 -21.44 55.31
N VAL A 947 37.22 -20.59 56.31
CA VAL A 947 36.45 -19.33 56.49
C VAL A 947 36.86 -18.25 55.49
N SER A 948 38.08 -18.32 54.95
CA SER A 948 38.51 -17.36 53.94
C SER A 948 37.88 -17.72 52.59
N ASN A 949 37.29 -16.72 51.94
CA ASN A 949 36.71 -16.86 50.62
C ASN A 949 37.74 -16.78 49.47
N VAL A 950 39.03 -16.62 49.77
CA VAL A 950 40.11 -16.51 48.78
C VAL A 950 40.99 -17.76 48.79
N PHE A 951 41.09 -18.41 47.64
CA PHE A 951 41.94 -19.57 47.39
C PHE A 951 43.11 -19.18 46.48
N ASN A 952 44.32 -19.13 47.04
CA ASN A 952 45.53 -18.72 46.33
C ASN A 952 46.39 -19.93 45.92
N ASN A 953 47.27 -19.73 44.93
CA ASN A 953 48.28 -20.71 44.49
C ASN A 953 47.65 -21.99 43.92
N LEU A 954 46.57 -21.84 43.15
CA LEU A 954 45.86 -22.93 42.51
C LEU A 954 46.59 -23.36 41.23
N ASP A 955 46.85 -24.65 41.11
CA ASP A 955 47.38 -25.22 39.86
C ASP A 955 46.30 -25.18 38.76
N PRO A 956 46.68 -25.24 37.47
CA PRO A 956 45.69 -25.33 36.39
C PRO A 956 44.78 -26.55 36.54
N GLY A 957 43.47 -26.34 36.44
CA GLY A 957 42.45 -27.37 36.66
C GLY A 957 41.05 -26.79 36.82
N SER A 958 40.08 -27.70 36.96
CA SER A 958 38.68 -27.40 37.27
C SER A 958 38.41 -27.49 38.77
N TYR A 959 37.58 -26.58 39.28
CA TYR A 959 37.23 -26.49 40.70
C TYR A 959 35.71 -26.34 40.86
N ASN A 960 35.11 -27.13 41.75
CA ASN A 960 33.70 -26.99 42.14
C ASN A 960 33.62 -26.17 43.42
N VAL A 961 33.13 -24.94 43.32
CA VAL A 961 33.00 -24.06 44.48
C VAL A 961 31.82 -24.53 45.31
N SER A 962 32.01 -24.70 46.61
CA SER A 962 30.94 -24.96 47.57
C SER A 962 30.99 -23.96 48.72
N VAL A 963 29.83 -23.56 49.22
CA VAL A 963 29.66 -22.71 50.40
C VAL A 963 28.67 -23.35 51.37
N ARG A 964 28.86 -23.17 52.67
CA ARG A 964 27.94 -23.68 53.71
C ARG A 964 27.96 -22.81 54.95
N TYR A 965 26.95 -22.92 55.81
CA TYR A 965 27.02 -22.32 57.14
C TYR A 965 27.88 -23.14 58.10
N GLN A 966 28.75 -22.47 58.86
CA GLN A 966 29.58 -23.10 59.87
C GLN A 966 28.75 -23.78 60.99
N SER A 967 27.58 -23.22 61.30
CA SER A 967 26.63 -23.69 62.32
C SER A 967 25.72 -24.83 61.84
N ALA A 968 25.52 -24.96 60.53
CA ALA A 968 24.61 -25.92 59.90
C ALA A 968 25.27 -26.51 58.65
N THR A 969 26.18 -27.47 58.84
CA THR A 969 27.06 -28.00 57.78
C THR A 969 26.34 -28.80 56.69
N ASN A 970 25.07 -29.13 56.90
CA ASN A 970 24.18 -29.73 55.91
C ASN A 970 23.53 -28.71 54.97
N CYS A 971 23.53 -27.42 55.33
CA CYS A 971 22.97 -26.34 54.52
C CYS A 971 24.10 -25.75 53.66
N GLN A 972 24.23 -26.25 52.43
CA GLN A 972 25.37 -26.00 51.54
C GLN A 972 24.95 -25.81 50.07
N ALA A 973 25.49 -24.80 49.40
CA ALA A 973 25.39 -24.65 47.95
C ALA A 973 26.68 -25.13 47.27
N THR A 974 26.56 -25.73 46.08
CA THR A 974 27.72 -26.15 45.26
C THR A 974 27.47 -25.77 43.82
N SER A 975 28.46 -25.11 43.19
CA SER A 975 28.38 -24.67 41.80
C SER A 975 28.24 -25.86 40.85
N ARG A 976 27.21 -25.82 40.00
CA ARG A 976 26.93 -26.80 38.95
C ARG A 976 27.99 -26.76 37.86
N ASN A 977 28.44 -25.55 37.51
CA ASN A 977 29.55 -25.33 36.59
C ASN A 977 30.89 -25.26 37.32
N GLU A 978 31.94 -25.77 36.66
CA GLU A 978 33.31 -25.77 37.19
C GLU A 978 34.00 -24.44 36.90
N PHE A 979 34.70 -23.90 37.90
CA PHE A 979 35.59 -22.77 37.72
C PHE A 979 36.94 -23.26 37.19
N VAL A 980 37.35 -22.77 36.02
CA VAL A 980 38.56 -23.24 35.33
C VAL A 980 39.72 -22.28 35.54
N VAL A 981 40.79 -22.78 36.15
CA VAL A 981 42.12 -22.15 36.13
C VAL A 981 42.87 -22.72 34.93
N ASN A 982 43.04 -21.90 33.90
CA ASN A 982 43.63 -22.31 32.64
C ASN A 982 45.13 -22.59 32.78
N PHE A 983 45.62 -23.54 31.99
CA PHE A 983 47.05 -23.71 31.82
C PHE A 983 47.62 -22.53 31.03
N VAL A 984 48.65 -21.86 31.56
CA VAL A 984 49.38 -20.82 30.84
C VAL A 984 50.57 -21.43 30.11
N GLU A 985 50.51 -21.48 28.78
CA GLU A 985 51.66 -21.81 27.95
C GLU A 985 52.65 -20.63 27.96
N CYS A 986 53.68 -20.75 28.79
CA CYS A 986 54.77 -19.78 28.82
C CYS A 986 55.66 -19.98 27.59
N PRO A 987 55.96 -18.92 26.82
CA PRO A 987 56.98 -18.98 25.78
C PRO A 987 58.31 -19.45 26.38
N ALA A 988 58.84 -20.57 25.86
CA ALA A 988 60.12 -21.08 26.30
C ALA A 988 61.24 -20.31 25.59
N LEU A 989 61.92 -19.44 26.34
CA LEU A 989 63.07 -18.70 25.82
C LEU A 989 64.20 -19.68 25.41
N VAL A 990 64.39 -19.90 24.11
CA VAL A 990 65.49 -20.75 23.63
C VAL A 990 66.74 -19.90 23.53
N VAL A 991 67.67 -20.12 24.46
CA VAL A 991 69.00 -19.49 24.41
C VAL A 991 69.96 -20.39 23.64
N THR A 992 70.19 -20.08 22.37
CA THR A 992 71.20 -20.77 21.56
C THR A 992 72.50 -19.99 21.55
N LYS A 993 73.58 -20.64 22.00
CA LYS A 993 74.94 -20.12 21.91
C LYS A 993 75.62 -20.68 20.67
N SER A 994 75.83 -19.84 19.66
CA SER A 994 76.54 -20.20 18.42
C SER A 994 77.88 -19.47 18.35
N ILE A 995 78.87 -20.08 17.67
CA ILE A 995 80.19 -19.48 17.46
C ILE A 995 80.13 -18.70 16.15
N LEU A 996 80.42 -17.39 16.20
CA LEU A 996 80.29 -16.53 15.03
C LEU A 996 81.46 -16.68 14.05
N ASN A 997 82.67 -16.88 14.56
CA ASN A 997 83.86 -17.13 13.75
C ASN A 997 84.89 -17.95 14.53
N ARG A 998 85.64 -18.80 13.81
CA ARG A 998 86.76 -19.57 14.36
C ARG A 998 87.98 -19.37 13.46
N GLU A 999 88.71 -18.27 13.66
CA GLU A 999 90.05 -18.15 13.06
C GLU A 999 91.08 -18.87 13.94
N THR A 1000 91.92 -19.68 13.31
CA THR A 1000 92.94 -20.50 13.97
C THR A 1000 94.32 -19.90 13.74
N ALA A 1001 94.71 -18.98 14.61
CA ALA A 1001 96.10 -18.63 14.89
C ALA A 1001 96.23 -18.23 16.37
N GLU A 1002 97.36 -18.58 17.00
CA GLU A 1002 97.59 -18.38 18.44
C GLU A 1002 97.44 -16.91 18.85
N GLY A 1003 96.39 -16.60 19.61
CA GLY A 1003 96.28 -15.32 20.33
C GLY A 1003 94.90 -14.64 20.42
N GLU A 1004 93.82 -15.14 19.82
CA GLU A 1004 92.56 -14.37 19.75
C GLU A 1004 91.31 -14.97 20.41
N THR A 1005 90.44 -14.03 20.80
CA THR A 1005 89.13 -14.15 21.47
C THR A 1005 88.11 -14.91 20.61
N ILE A 1006 87.27 -15.73 21.25
CA ILE A 1006 86.15 -16.41 20.58
C ILE A 1006 84.90 -15.54 20.74
N ASP A 1007 84.35 -15.07 19.63
CA ASP A 1007 83.08 -14.36 19.60
C ASP A 1007 81.92 -15.36 19.52
N TYR A 1008 81.01 -15.26 20.49
CA TYR A 1008 79.76 -16.01 20.50
C TYR A 1008 78.61 -15.08 20.14
N ILE A 1009 77.68 -15.57 19.33
CA ILE A 1009 76.32 -15.02 19.28
C ILE A 1009 75.48 -15.80 20.28
N ILE A 1010 74.83 -15.07 21.17
CA ILE A 1010 73.73 -15.58 21.95
C ILE A 1010 72.47 -15.14 21.24
N THR A 1011 71.78 -16.07 20.60
CA THR A 1011 70.44 -15.82 20.07
C THR A 1011 69.43 -16.17 21.15
N VAL A 1012 68.49 -15.27 21.38
CA VAL A 1012 67.37 -15.46 22.29
C VAL A 1012 66.13 -15.40 21.42
N GLU A 1013 65.50 -16.54 21.20
CA GLU A 1013 64.26 -16.66 20.43
C GLU A 1013 63.11 -16.95 21.39
N ASN A 1014 61.98 -16.28 21.15
CA ASN A 1014 60.72 -16.46 21.87
C ASN A 1014 59.76 -17.30 21.03
#